data_AF-A0A7V8SQV3-F1
#
_entry.id   AF-A0A7V8SQV3-F1
#
_cell.length_a   1.000
_cell.length_b   1.000
_cell.length_c   1.000
_cell.angle_alpha   90.00
_cell.angle_beta   90.00
_cell.angle_gamma   90.00
#
_symmetry.space_group_name_H-M   'P 1'
#
loop_
_entity.id
_entity.type
_entity.pdbx_description
1 polymer ?
#
loop_
_entity_poly.entity_id
_entity_poly.type
_entity_poly.pdbx_seq_one_letter_code
_entity_poly.pdbx_strand_id
1 'polypeptide(L)'
;MALAGLWLLAGALAVRQARAILGKPVDERLPDLLGWLGDNGALQERGSLYEGVSPFTGTPLAGLVLTPLTRAAEQGLGVAWTFGTMALVVALGVVAVRALPGPLSPRARLFAVPVALTLLAVSVPVRNTFHLGQTSVLPVLLVLVGWLLTGRRARLGGVLTGLGAALQPAVLLFAVLLWLVRRREAAIATAASFAAATAVAWAALPGDSWTYWVHHLAGTGLGEPSDAVANQSLHGVLLRAGLRGPLEILLLLPLVVGVCWLALRRAVRYARDEQPLLAAAVTGCAVIAASPVAWQHQQLWVLLAVVGRVGKRSGDRLMWPVLVALVMSLTSDALVPKIAVLGPLGENAPLIAALLTACVIPFMPRTSETWDRPLPSGPLSRPNLMLELMLIRVGYWAYSYVRGHAPDGRDLAEGHGEQILRWESVLHIDMEHALNLAAARTPWLEAACNYYYTTFHFLVPLSLLAWLYLRRPGTYRKTRTALSFATLLALIGFYFYPLAPPRLMPGLGYIDTAHGPQDLEDPDFGALTEISNQYAAMPSLHVGWSLWCAVVIFLVTRRRWIRALGALYPLLTTYVVMATANHYLLDAVGGAIVVGTGFWLAHLIARAKDRHAPEEPETPEGAGSPSGPKDTGSAGEAKDAAVEGSGGDHPEEEGREAAPAAAEPARAAVAAGQADETKPGVRATVPRQSRSSAADEAEPGAEEGAAAPSAGGQPPEGGRRAPAPRE
;
A
#
# COMPACT_ATOMS: atom_id res chain seq x y z
N MET A 1 12.42 25.08 -10.43
CA MET A 1 12.66 23.62 -10.45
C MET A 1 11.47 22.82 -9.93
N ALA A 2 11.33 22.55 -8.62
CA ALA A 2 10.35 21.56 -8.09
C ALA A 2 8.91 21.68 -8.63
N LEU A 3 8.32 22.89 -8.67
CA LEU A 3 6.98 23.11 -9.23
C LEU A 3 6.87 22.72 -10.71
N ALA A 4 7.88 23.05 -11.52
CA ALA A 4 7.92 22.66 -12.93
C ALA A 4 8.06 21.15 -13.08
N GLY A 5 8.86 20.49 -12.23
CA GLY A 5 8.98 19.02 -12.21
C GLY A 5 7.65 18.31 -11.93
N LEU A 6 6.81 18.85 -11.03
CA LEU A 6 5.47 18.31 -10.76
C LEU A 6 4.51 18.49 -11.94
N TRP A 7 4.56 19.63 -12.64
CA TRP A 7 3.75 19.84 -13.84
C TRP A 7 4.23 19.01 -15.04
N LEU A 8 5.54 18.84 -15.20
CA LEU A 8 6.13 17.92 -16.19
C LEU A 8 5.74 16.47 -15.91
N LEU A 9 5.75 16.03 -14.65
CA LEU A 9 5.29 14.69 -14.25
C LEU A 9 3.79 14.49 -14.54
N ALA A 10 2.94 15.44 -14.15
CA ALA A 10 1.51 15.37 -14.43
C ALA A 10 1.21 15.37 -15.95
N GLY A 11 1.93 16.18 -16.73
CA GLY A 11 1.83 16.22 -18.19
C GLY A 11 2.32 14.92 -18.84
N ALA A 12 3.47 14.39 -18.42
CA ALA A 12 4.01 13.12 -18.91
C ALA A 12 3.07 11.94 -18.59
N LEU A 13 2.44 11.93 -17.40
CA LEU A 13 1.44 10.93 -17.05
C LEU A 13 0.17 11.05 -17.89
N ALA A 14 -0.30 12.26 -18.18
CA ALA A 14 -1.43 12.49 -19.08
C ALA A 14 -1.14 12.04 -20.52
N VAL A 15 0.04 12.37 -21.06
CA VAL A 15 0.50 11.92 -22.38
C VAL A 15 0.66 10.40 -22.42
N ARG A 16 1.25 9.79 -21.38
CA ARG A 16 1.36 8.33 -21.24
C ARG A 16 -0.01 7.67 -21.24
N GLN A 17 -0.98 8.22 -20.50
CA GLN A 17 -2.32 7.68 -20.42
C GLN A 17 -3.07 7.80 -21.75
N ALA A 18 -2.97 8.95 -22.44
CA ALA A 18 -3.53 9.12 -23.78
C ALA A 18 -2.90 8.17 -24.80
N ARG A 19 -1.56 8.02 -24.82
CA ARG A 19 -0.84 7.07 -25.69
C ARG A 19 -1.21 5.62 -25.41
N ALA A 20 -1.41 5.25 -24.13
CA ALA A 20 -1.78 3.89 -23.74
C ALA A 20 -3.16 3.45 -24.23
N ILE A 21 -4.05 4.39 -24.56
CA ILE A 21 -5.35 4.12 -25.18
C ILE A 21 -5.25 4.30 -26.69
N LEU A 22 -4.86 5.48 -27.16
CA LEU A 22 -4.88 5.83 -28.59
C LEU A 22 -3.82 5.10 -29.43
N GLY A 23 -2.87 4.41 -28.80
CA GLY A 23 -1.88 3.54 -29.45
C GLY A 23 -2.34 2.10 -29.69
N LYS A 24 -3.47 1.65 -29.12
CA LYS A 24 -4.06 0.33 -29.39
C LYS A 24 -4.74 0.27 -30.78
N PRO A 25 -5.04 -0.92 -31.34
CA PRO A 25 -6.07 -1.11 -32.37
C PRO A 25 -7.40 -0.46 -31.97
N VAL A 26 -8.28 -0.13 -32.94
CA VAL A 26 -9.52 0.63 -32.65
C VAL A 26 -10.52 -0.23 -31.88
N ASP A 27 -10.59 -1.49 -32.25
CA ASP A 27 -11.29 -2.63 -31.67
C ASP A 27 -10.85 -2.98 -30.24
N GLU A 28 -9.61 -2.70 -29.84
CA GLU A 28 -9.14 -2.92 -28.47
C GLU A 28 -9.24 -1.67 -27.54
N ARG A 29 -9.72 -0.53 -28.07
CA ARG A 29 -9.86 0.72 -27.30
C ARG A 29 -11.18 0.72 -26.54
N LEU A 30 -11.09 0.96 -25.23
CA LEU A 30 -12.26 1.28 -24.40
C LEU A 30 -13.35 0.18 -24.50
N PRO A 31 -13.04 -1.09 -24.14
CA PRO A 31 -13.88 -2.24 -24.47
C PRO A 31 -15.32 -2.11 -23.97
N ASP A 32 -15.57 -1.59 -22.76
CA ASP A 32 -16.92 -1.34 -22.26
C ASP A 32 -17.63 -0.32 -23.18
N LEU A 33 -16.98 0.82 -23.47
CA LEU A 33 -17.54 1.87 -24.31
C LEU A 33 -17.81 1.38 -25.74
N LEU A 34 -16.93 0.54 -26.30
CA LEU A 34 -17.09 -0.04 -27.64
C LEU A 34 -18.19 -1.10 -27.65
N GLY A 35 -18.25 -1.96 -26.63
CA GLY A 35 -19.33 -2.94 -26.42
C GLY A 35 -20.70 -2.30 -26.16
N TRP A 36 -20.74 -1.02 -25.79
CA TRP A 36 -21.99 -0.25 -25.69
C TRP A 36 -22.32 0.56 -26.94
N LEU A 37 -21.35 1.29 -27.52
CA LEU A 37 -21.59 2.29 -28.58
C LEU A 37 -21.25 1.81 -30.01
N GLY A 38 -20.54 0.69 -30.17
CA GLY A 38 -20.21 0.13 -31.49
C GLY A 38 -21.40 -0.51 -32.21
N ASP A 39 -21.15 -1.02 -33.42
CA ASP A 39 -22.16 -1.42 -34.40
C ASP A 39 -23.17 -2.48 -33.89
N ASN A 40 -22.70 -3.39 -33.03
CA ASN A 40 -23.52 -4.40 -32.33
C ASN A 40 -23.55 -4.14 -30.80
N GLY A 41 -23.45 -2.87 -30.40
CA GLY A 41 -23.37 -2.48 -28.99
C GLY A 41 -24.74 -2.34 -28.32
N ALA A 42 -24.77 -2.50 -26.99
CA ALA A 42 -26.00 -2.45 -26.19
C ALA A 42 -26.77 -1.10 -26.21
N LEU A 43 -26.21 -0.04 -26.82
CA LEU A 43 -26.88 1.25 -27.06
C LEU A 43 -27.24 1.48 -28.56
N GLN A 44 -26.93 0.52 -29.44
CA GLN A 44 -27.32 0.49 -30.85
C GLN A 44 -28.40 -0.56 -31.15
N GLU A 45 -28.34 -1.73 -30.50
CA GLU A 45 -29.36 -2.77 -30.66
C GLU A 45 -30.77 -2.24 -30.27
N ARG A 46 -31.80 -2.72 -30.98
CA ARG A 46 -33.21 -2.32 -30.72
C ARG A 46 -33.86 -3.13 -29.58
N GLY A 47 -33.06 -3.79 -28.75
CA GLY A 47 -33.49 -4.65 -27.63
C GLY A 47 -33.41 -3.95 -26.27
N SER A 48 -33.28 -4.74 -25.19
CA SER A 48 -32.97 -4.22 -23.86
C SER A 48 -31.50 -3.80 -23.74
N LEU A 49 -31.23 -2.75 -22.98
CA LEU A 49 -29.87 -2.34 -22.58
C LEU A 49 -29.09 -3.43 -21.85
N TYR A 50 -29.80 -4.40 -21.25
CA TYR A 50 -29.25 -5.38 -20.32
C TYR A 50 -29.21 -6.81 -20.90
N GLU A 51 -29.50 -6.94 -22.20
CA GLU A 51 -29.42 -8.18 -22.97
C GLU A 51 -28.27 -8.08 -24.02
N GLY A 52 -28.05 -9.15 -24.79
CA GLY A 52 -27.01 -9.19 -25.82
C GLY A 52 -25.62 -9.62 -25.32
N VAL A 53 -24.61 -9.49 -26.20
CA VAL A 53 -23.26 -10.06 -26.01
C VAL A 53 -22.36 -9.18 -25.11
N SER A 54 -22.70 -7.90 -24.92
CA SER A 54 -21.96 -6.95 -24.08
C SER A 54 -22.92 -6.00 -23.36
N PRO A 55 -23.69 -6.52 -22.39
CA PRO A 55 -24.78 -5.77 -21.76
C PRO A 55 -24.27 -4.54 -21.01
N PHE A 56 -25.11 -3.50 -20.98
CA PHE A 56 -24.81 -2.24 -20.31
C PHE A 56 -24.75 -2.42 -18.78
N THR A 57 -23.78 -1.81 -18.10
CA THR A 57 -23.62 -1.95 -16.64
C THR A 57 -24.02 -0.69 -15.84
N GLY A 58 -24.45 0.38 -16.53
CA GLY A 58 -24.89 1.64 -15.91
C GLY A 58 -26.39 1.69 -15.62
N THR A 59 -26.87 2.81 -15.08
CA THR A 59 -28.31 3.06 -14.89
C THR A 59 -29.04 3.27 -16.22
N PRO A 60 -30.36 3.05 -16.32
CA PRO A 60 -31.12 3.29 -17.55
C PRO A 60 -31.02 4.74 -18.04
N LEU A 61 -30.85 5.70 -17.10
CA LEU A 61 -30.56 7.10 -17.45
C LEU A 61 -29.18 7.26 -18.09
N ALA A 62 -28.15 6.59 -17.57
CA ALA A 62 -26.82 6.63 -18.17
C ALA A 62 -26.85 6.07 -19.59
N GLY A 63 -27.61 4.98 -19.83
CA GLY A 63 -27.88 4.48 -21.17
C GLY A 63 -28.54 5.54 -22.06
N LEU A 64 -29.70 6.06 -21.66
CA LEU A 64 -30.46 7.09 -22.38
C LEU A 64 -29.65 8.36 -22.71
N VAL A 65 -28.70 8.75 -21.85
CA VAL A 65 -27.80 9.90 -22.07
C VAL A 65 -26.64 9.58 -23.01
N LEU A 66 -26.22 8.31 -23.11
CA LEU A 66 -25.16 7.85 -24.00
C LEU A 66 -25.68 7.42 -25.38
N THR A 67 -26.92 6.94 -25.51
CA THR A 67 -27.53 6.54 -26.80
C THR A 67 -27.42 7.61 -27.91
N PRO A 68 -27.58 8.93 -27.67
CA PRO A 68 -27.38 9.94 -28.70
C PRO A 68 -25.93 10.05 -29.23
N LEU A 69 -24.95 9.52 -28.50
CA LEU A 69 -23.53 9.59 -28.87
C LEU A 69 -23.12 8.52 -29.89
N THR A 70 -23.90 7.43 -30.06
CA THR A 70 -23.64 6.39 -31.09
C THR A 70 -23.58 7.04 -32.48
N ARG A 71 -24.69 7.69 -32.86
CA ARG A 71 -24.91 8.35 -34.15
C ARG A 71 -23.99 9.54 -34.46
N ALA A 72 -23.19 9.97 -33.49
CA ALA A 72 -22.38 11.19 -33.58
C ALA A 72 -20.87 10.93 -33.71
N ALA A 73 -20.41 9.67 -33.63
CA ALA A 73 -19.03 9.39 -33.23
C ALA A 73 -18.29 8.26 -33.98
N GLU A 74 -18.82 7.75 -35.09
CA GLU A 74 -18.18 6.70 -35.92
C GLU A 74 -16.75 7.03 -36.38
N GLN A 75 -16.36 8.32 -36.39
CA GLN A 75 -14.96 8.73 -36.53
C GLN A 75 -14.53 9.63 -35.37
N GLY A 76 -13.69 9.08 -34.49
CA GLY A 76 -13.03 9.85 -33.41
C GLY A 76 -13.58 9.67 -32.00
N LEU A 77 -14.60 8.83 -31.77
CA LEU A 77 -15.17 8.55 -30.43
C LEU A 77 -14.09 8.35 -29.35
N GLY A 78 -13.15 7.43 -29.57
CA GLY A 78 -12.10 7.13 -28.59
C GLY A 78 -11.15 8.31 -28.30
N VAL A 79 -10.96 9.23 -29.26
CA VAL A 79 -10.18 10.46 -29.08
C VAL A 79 -10.96 11.45 -28.24
N ALA A 80 -12.21 11.73 -28.61
CA ALA A 80 -13.10 12.64 -27.88
C ALA A 80 -13.33 12.16 -26.44
N TRP A 81 -13.55 10.85 -26.24
CA TRP A 81 -13.74 10.24 -24.92
C TRP A 81 -12.47 10.30 -24.06
N THR A 82 -11.29 10.02 -24.65
CA THR A 82 -10.01 10.10 -23.93
C THR A 82 -9.75 11.54 -23.45
N PHE A 83 -9.91 12.54 -24.30
CA PHE A 83 -9.70 13.94 -23.90
C PHE A 83 -10.83 14.49 -23.01
N GLY A 84 -12.07 14.03 -23.17
CA GLY A 84 -13.19 14.33 -22.28
C GLY A 84 -12.96 13.79 -20.86
N THR A 85 -12.60 12.52 -20.73
CA THR A 85 -12.24 11.90 -19.43
C THR A 85 -11.01 12.57 -18.81
N MET A 86 -10.01 12.97 -19.60
CA MET A 86 -8.89 13.78 -19.13
C MET A 86 -9.34 15.13 -18.57
N ALA A 87 -10.24 15.84 -19.25
CA ALA A 87 -10.80 17.11 -18.76
C ALA A 87 -11.61 16.93 -17.48
N LEU A 88 -12.39 15.85 -17.35
CA LEU A 88 -13.13 15.50 -16.12
C LEU A 88 -12.19 15.19 -14.95
N VAL A 89 -11.10 14.45 -15.18
CA VAL A 89 -10.07 14.16 -14.17
C VAL A 89 -9.34 15.44 -13.73
N VAL A 90 -9.02 16.33 -14.68
CA VAL A 90 -8.42 17.64 -14.37
C VAL A 90 -9.39 18.51 -13.56
N ALA A 91 -10.67 18.56 -13.95
CA ALA A 91 -11.70 19.26 -13.20
C ALA A 91 -11.85 18.73 -11.77
N LEU A 92 -11.88 17.40 -11.59
CA LEU A 92 -11.95 16.74 -10.28
C LEU A 92 -10.75 17.09 -9.40
N GLY A 93 -9.53 17.01 -9.93
CA GLY A 93 -8.31 17.37 -9.19
C GLY A 93 -8.30 18.84 -8.74
N VAL A 94 -8.70 19.76 -9.62
CA VAL A 94 -8.76 21.20 -9.30
C VAL A 94 -9.89 21.50 -8.31
N VAL A 95 -11.05 20.83 -8.41
CA VAL A 95 -12.17 20.97 -7.46
C VAL A 95 -11.78 20.41 -6.08
N ALA A 96 -11.13 19.25 -6.02
CA ALA A 96 -10.63 18.68 -4.77
C ALA A 96 -9.62 19.62 -4.08
N VAL A 97 -8.68 20.22 -4.83
CA VAL A 97 -7.73 21.20 -4.27
C VAL A 97 -8.42 22.48 -3.79
N ARG A 98 -9.53 22.90 -4.42
CA ARG A 98 -10.38 24.02 -3.94
C ARG A 98 -11.21 23.65 -2.69
N ALA A 99 -11.39 22.36 -2.42
CA ALA A 99 -12.12 21.83 -1.25
C ALA A 99 -11.22 21.50 -0.04
N LEU A 100 -9.91 21.75 -0.16
CA LEU A 100 -8.97 21.60 0.95
C LEU A 100 -9.27 22.65 2.05
N PRO A 101 -9.09 22.29 3.34
CA PRO A 101 -9.46 23.15 4.46
C PRO A 101 -8.62 24.43 4.55
N GLY A 102 -9.32 25.56 4.75
CA GLY A 102 -8.73 26.89 4.95
C GLY A 102 -8.27 27.59 3.65
N PRO A 103 -7.98 28.90 3.71
CA PRO A 103 -7.50 29.67 2.56
C PRO A 103 -6.04 29.29 2.23
N LEU A 104 -5.84 28.22 1.46
CA LEU A 104 -4.52 27.87 0.92
C LEU A 104 -3.87 29.08 0.25
N SER A 105 -2.60 29.36 0.57
CA SER A 105 -1.86 30.42 -0.11
C SER A 105 -1.78 30.14 -1.63
N PRO A 106 -1.68 31.17 -2.49
CA PRO A 106 -1.57 30.95 -3.94
C PRO A 106 -0.41 30.01 -4.29
N ARG A 107 0.73 30.15 -3.59
CA ARG A 107 1.88 29.24 -3.68
C ARG A 107 1.50 27.80 -3.34
N ALA A 108 0.81 27.55 -2.22
CA ALA A 108 0.40 26.19 -1.84
C ALA A 108 -0.54 25.55 -2.87
N ARG A 109 -1.46 26.31 -3.47
CA ARG A 109 -2.36 25.81 -4.53
C ARG A 109 -1.60 25.40 -5.80
N LEU A 110 -0.56 26.15 -6.19
CA LEU A 110 0.28 25.84 -7.35
C LEU A 110 0.97 24.48 -7.23
N PHE A 111 1.37 24.06 -6.02
CA PHE A 111 1.91 22.72 -5.78
C PHE A 111 0.80 21.66 -5.61
N ALA A 112 -0.32 22.00 -4.96
CA ALA A 112 -1.39 21.05 -4.68
C ALA A 112 -2.10 20.53 -5.94
N VAL A 113 -2.31 21.37 -6.97
CA VAL A 113 -2.94 20.95 -8.23
C VAL A 113 -2.16 19.83 -8.95
N PRO A 114 -0.88 19.99 -9.36
CA PRO A 114 -0.17 18.94 -10.07
C PRO A 114 0.08 17.69 -9.21
N VAL A 115 0.14 17.81 -7.87
CA VAL A 115 0.14 16.65 -6.97
C VAL A 115 -1.19 15.89 -7.03
N ALA A 116 -2.34 16.57 -6.97
CA ALA A 116 -3.65 15.94 -7.09
C ALA A 116 -3.85 15.30 -8.48
N LEU A 117 -3.41 15.97 -9.56
CA LEU A 117 -3.43 15.41 -10.92
C LEU A 117 -2.53 14.18 -11.06
N THR A 118 -1.33 14.20 -10.46
CA THR A 118 -0.41 13.06 -10.44
C THR A 118 -1.04 11.87 -9.72
N LEU A 119 -1.58 12.08 -8.50
CA LEU A 119 -2.24 11.04 -7.70
C LEU A 119 -3.45 10.44 -8.42
N LEU A 120 -4.27 11.27 -9.07
CA LEU A 120 -5.36 10.81 -9.92
C LEU A 120 -4.83 9.96 -11.08
N ALA A 121 -3.87 10.46 -11.86
CA ALA A 121 -3.38 9.80 -13.07
C ALA A 121 -2.63 8.48 -12.85
N VAL A 122 -2.07 8.23 -11.66
CA VAL A 122 -1.48 6.92 -11.30
C VAL A 122 -2.48 5.94 -10.69
N SER A 123 -3.62 6.43 -10.18
CA SER A 123 -4.58 5.61 -9.45
C SER A 123 -5.31 4.59 -10.33
N VAL A 124 -5.55 3.40 -9.78
CA VAL A 124 -6.29 2.30 -10.43
C VAL A 124 -7.70 2.74 -10.88
N PRO A 125 -8.51 3.49 -10.09
CA PRO A 125 -9.84 3.91 -10.54
C PRO A 125 -9.81 4.79 -11.79
N VAL A 126 -8.87 5.76 -11.88
CA VAL A 126 -8.71 6.60 -13.07
C VAL A 126 -8.15 5.78 -14.24
N ARG A 127 -7.11 4.97 -14.00
CA ARG A 127 -6.52 4.09 -15.03
C ARG A 127 -7.55 3.15 -15.65
N ASN A 128 -8.43 2.57 -14.85
CA ASN A 128 -9.50 1.68 -15.33
C ASN A 128 -10.62 2.48 -16.01
N THR A 129 -10.97 3.68 -15.51
CA THR A 129 -11.87 4.59 -16.25
C THR A 129 -11.36 4.85 -17.66
N PHE A 130 -10.06 5.13 -17.81
CA PHE A 130 -9.41 5.30 -19.11
C PHE A 130 -9.25 4.00 -19.91
N HIS A 131 -9.01 2.84 -19.27
CA HIS A 131 -8.85 1.58 -20.00
C HIS A 131 -10.17 1.13 -20.61
N LEU A 132 -11.23 1.17 -19.82
CA LEU A 132 -12.56 0.64 -20.13
C LEU A 132 -13.44 1.63 -20.92
N GLY A 133 -13.24 2.94 -20.72
CA GLY A 133 -14.14 3.97 -21.24
C GLY A 133 -15.35 4.26 -20.35
N GLN A 134 -15.23 4.00 -19.05
CA GLN A 134 -16.30 4.20 -18.08
C GLN A 134 -16.58 5.70 -17.80
N THR A 135 -17.79 6.02 -17.31
CA THR A 135 -18.23 7.39 -17.00
C THR A 135 -17.92 7.84 -15.56
N SER A 136 -17.33 6.97 -14.74
CA SER A 136 -17.40 7.02 -13.27
C SER A 136 -16.72 8.21 -12.59
N VAL A 137 -15.90 8.99 -13.30
CA VAL A 137 -15.37 10.28 -12.81
C VAL A 137 -16.49 11.35 -12.73
N LEU A 138 -17.50 11.29 -13.61
CA LEU A 138 -18.56 12.29 -13.71
C LEU A 138 -19.49 12.32 -12.48
N PRO A 139 -20.03 11.20 -11.95
CA PRO A 139 -20.81 11.20 -10.71
C PRO A 139 -20.04 11.82 -9.53
N VAL A 140 -18.76 11.46 -9.38
CA VAL A 140 -17.89 11.97 -8.30
C VAL A 140 -17.67 13.48 -8.44
N LEU A 141 -17.41 13.97 -9.65
CA LEU A 141 -17.28 15.39 -9.93
C LEU A 141 -18.58 16.16 -9.67
N LEU A 142 -19.72 15.66 -10.15
CA LEU A 142 -21.04 16.27 -9.96
C LEU A 142 -21.41 16.38 -8.48
N VAL A 143 -21.25 15.31 -7.72
CA VAL A 143 -21.50 15.28 -6.27
C VAL A 143 -20.53 16.18 -5.51
N LEU A 144 -19.23 16.17 -5.85
CA LEU A 144 -18.25 17.02 -5.15
C LEU A 144 -18.48 18.51 -5.42
N VAL A 145 -18.77 18.91 -6.66
CA VAL A 145 -19.15 20.29 -7.01
C VAL A 145 -20.48 20.64 -6.33
N GLY A 146 -21.47 19.76 -6.38
CA GLY A 146 -22.78 19.98 -5.75
C GLY A 146 -22.71 20.17 -4.24
N TRP A 147 -21.90 19.36 -3.57
CA TRP A 147 -21.56 19.47 -2.16
C TRP A 147 -20.91 20.83 -1.85
N LEU A 148 -20.03 21.36 -2.69
CA LEU A 148 -19.34 22.64 -2.46
C LEU A 148 -20.19 23.89 -2.77
N LEU A 149 -21.26 23.77 -3.56
CA LEU A 149 -22.16 24.90 -3.88
C LEU A 149 -23.11 25.23 -2.71
N THR A 150 -22.81 26.33 -2.00
CA THR A 150 -23.56 26.82 -0.83
C THR A 150 -24.34 28.10 -1.11
N GLY A 151 -25.04 28.63 -0.09
CA GLY A 151 -25.79 29.89 -0.17
C GLY A 151 -26.83 29.91 -1.29
N ARG A 152 -26.88 30.99 -2.07
CA ARG A 152 -27.80 31.15 -3.22
C ARG A 152 -27.68 30.04 -4.27
N ARG A 153 -26.56 29.30 -4.33
CA ARG A 153 -26.33 28.18 -5.26
C ARG A 153 -26.66 26.81 -4.68
N ALA A 154 -27.17 26.72 -3.45
CA ALA A 154 -27.44 25.45 -2.77
C ALA A 154 -28.45 24.55 -3.52
N ARG A 155 -29.49 25.12 -4.14
CA ARG A 155 -30.44 24.36 -4.97
C ARG A 155 -29.74 23.72 -6.19
N LEU A 156 -28.97 24.51 -6.95
CA LEU A 156 -28.15 24.02 -8.06
C LEU A 156 -27.15 22.93 -7.60
N GLY A 157 -26.55 23.09 -6.42
CA GLY A 157 -25.68 22.07 -5.83
C GLY A 157 -26.41 20.75 -5.56
N GLY A 158 -27.66 20.83 -5.08
CA GLY A 158 -28.54 19.68 -4.96
C GLY A 158 -28.86 19.04 -6.31
N VAL A 159 -29.19 19.82 -7.34
CA VAL A 159 -29.46 19.31 -8.70
C VAL A 159 -28.26 18.52 -9.23
N LEU A 160 -27.04 19.06 -9.14
CA LEU A 160 -25.82 18.33 -9.57
C LEU A 160 -25.62 17.04 -8.78
N THR A 161 -25.85 17.06 -7.46
CA THR A 161 -25.77 15.87 -6.60
C THR A 161 -26.81 14.82 -7.00
N GLY A 162 -28.04 15.25 -7.35
CA GLY A 162 -29.13 14.36 -7.77
C GLY A 162 -28.91 13.74 -9.14
N LEU A 163 -28.35 14.50 -10.09
CA LEU A 163 -27.90 13.97 -11.38
C LEU A 163 -26.74 12.97 -11.22
N GLY A 164 -25.78 13.26 -10.32
CA GLY A 164 -24.74 12.31 -9.93
C GLY A 164 -25.31 11.01 -9.34
N ALA A 165 -26.36 11.10 -8.51
CA ALA A 165 -27.07 9.94 -7.99
C ALA A 165 -27.85 9.18 -9.08
N ALA A 166 -28.41 9.86 -10.08
CA ALA A 166 -29.13 9.19 -11.16
C ALA A 166 -28.20 8.44 -12.14
N LEU A 167 -26.90 8.75 -12.12
CA LEU A 167 -25.83 7.99 -12.78
C LEU A 167 -25.21 6.90 -11.88
N GLN A 168 -25.12 7.13 -10.56
CA GLN A 168 -24.59 6.17 -9.58
C GLN A 168 -25.42 6.17 -8.28
N PRO A 169 -26.48 5.35 -8.17
CA PRO A 169 -27.52 5.48 -7.12
C PRO A 169 -27.01 5.58 -5.68
N ALA A 170 -25.93 4.87 -5.34
CA ALA A 170 -25.41 4.83 -3.99
C ALA A 170 -24.91 6.20 -3.45
N VAL A 171 -24.55 7.17 -4.32
CA VAL A 171 -24.18 8.53 -3.85
C VAL A 171 -25.37 9.35 -3.34
N LEU A 172 -26.62 8.84 -3.44
CA LEU A 172 -27.81 9.45 -2.83
C LEU A 172 -27.67 9.63 -1.30
N LEU A 173 -26.75 8.89 -0.66
CA LEU A 173 -26.32 9.10 0.74
C LEU A 173 -25.89 10.55 1.03
N PHE A 174 -25.40 11.30 0.04
CA PHE A 174 -25.08 12.73 0.17
C PHE A 174 -26.32 13.61 0.42
N ALA A 175 -27.53 13.21 0.01
CA ALA A 175 -28.77 13.90 0.39
C ALA A 175 -28.98 13.86 1.92
N VAL A 176 -28.68 12.72 2.54
CA VAL A 176 -28.74 12.54 4.00
C VAL A 176 -27.68 13.39 4.70
N LEU A 177 -26.44 13.45 4.16
CA LEU A 177 -25.40 14.35 4.66
C LEU A 177 -25.84 15.83 4.59
N LEU A 178 -26.36 16.27 3.45
CA LEU A 178 -26.87 17.63 3.26
C LEU A 178 -27.99 17.95 4.27
N TRP A 179 -28.91 17.02 4.52
CA TRP A 179 -29.98 17.18 5.52
C TRP A 179 -29.44 17.30 6.96
N LEU A 180 -28.49 16.44 7.36
CA LEU A 180 -27.87 16.45 8.69
C LEU A 180 -26.96 17.67 8.95
N VAL A 181 -26.41 18.27 7.88
CA VAL A 181 -25.71 19.57 7.89
C VAL A 181 -26.69 20.74 7.70
N ARG A 182 -28.00 20.51 7.87
CA ARG A 182 -29.11 21.48 7.80
C ARG A 182 -29.30 22.17 6.44
N ARG A 183 -28.65 21.72 5.36
CA ARG A 183 -28.82 22.21 3.98
C ARG A 183 -30.05 21.56 3.31
N ARG A 184 -31.22 21.70 3.95
CA ARG A 184 -32.48 21.06 3.51
C ARG A 184 -32.84 21.35 2.05
N GLU A 185 -32.70 22.60 1.63
CA GLU A 185 -32.87 23.06 0.24
C GLU A 185 -32.05 22.24 -0.79
N ALA A 186 -30.79 21.95 -0.47
CA ALA A 186 -29.92 21.14 -1.33
C ALA A 186 -30.28 19.64 -1.26
N ALA A 187 -30.64 19.13 -0.08
CA ALA A 187 -31.08 17.75 0.08
C ALA A 187 -32.39 17.44 -0.68
N ILE A 188 -33.36 18.36 -0.61
CA ILE A 188 -34.63 18.27 -1.35
C ILE A 188 -34.36 18.36 -2.86
N ALA A 189 -33.53 19.31 -3.32
CA ALA A 189 -33.15 19.38 -4.72
C ALA A 189 -32.38 18.13 -5.20
N THR A 190 -31.57 17.51 -4.35
CA THR A 190 -30.91 16.21 -4.65
C THR A 190 -31.94 15.11 -4.89
N ALA A 191 -32.86 14.93 -3.94
CA ALA A 191 -33.90 13.89 -4.02
C ALA A 191 -34.86 14.14 -5.21
N ALA A 192 -35.28 15.39 -5.42
CA ALA A 192 -36.17 15.76 -6.52
C ALA A 192 -35.51 15.58 -7.90
N SER A 193 -34.25 15.97 -8.07
CA SER A 193 -33.53 15.79 -9.34
C SER A 193 -33.18 14.32 -9.62
N PHE A 194 -32.84 13.55 -8.57
CA PHE A 194 -32.72 12.10 -8.69
C PHE A 194 -34.05 11.46 -9.14
N ALA A 195 -35.14 11.72 -8.43
CA ALA A 195 -36.45 11.17 -8.74
C ALA A 195 -36.95 11.58 -10.14
N ALA A 196 -36.79 12.85 -10.53
CA ALA A 196 -37.19 13.33 -11.85
C ALA A 196 -36.36 12.68 -12.98
N ALA A 197 -35.04 12.58 -12.83
CA ALA A 197 -34.19 11.96 -13.84
C ALA A 197 -34.41 10.43 -13.93
N THR A 198 -34.65 9.76 -12.81
CA THR A 198 -35.09 8.36 -12.77
C THR A 198 -36.47 8.18 -13.42
N ALA A 199 -37.43 9.07 -13.18
CA ALA A 199 -38.76 9.02 -13.80
C ALA A 199 -38.70 9.24 -15.32
N VAL A 200 -37.83 10.13 -15.81
CA VAL A 200 -37.56 10.28 -17.25
C VAL A 200 -37.00 8.99 -17.85
N ALA A 201 -36.09 8.31 -17.15
CA ALA A 201 -35.56 7.03 -17.60
C ALA A 201 -36.64 5.92 -17.61
N TRP A 202 -37.51 5.84 -16.59
CA TRP A 202 -38.66 4.93 -16.59
C TRP A 202 -39.68 5.23 -17.70
N ALA A 203 -39.88 6.51 -18.05
CA ALA A 203 -40.81 6.90 -19.11
C ALA A 203 -40.28 6.61 -20.52
N ALA A 204 -38.96 6.66 -20.71
CA ALA A 204 -38.30 6.36 -21.98
C ALA A 204 -37.98 4.86 -22.16
N LEU A 205 -37.57 4.19 -21.08
CA LEU A 205 -37.04 2.83 -21.05
C LEU A 205 -37.68 2.04 -19.88
N PRO A 206 -39.00 1.75 -19.93
CA PRO A 206 -39.70 1.12 -18.80
C PRO A 206 -39.25 -0.32 -18.53
N GLY A 207 -38.97 -1.10 -19.57
CA GLY A 207 -38.46 -2.47 -19.45
C GLY A 207 -37.09 -2.52 -18.78
N ASP A 208 -36.13 -1.77 -19.32
CA ASP A 208 -34.77 -1.66 -18.76
C ASP A 208 -34.79 -1.13 -17.33
N SER A 209 -35.66 -0.16 -17.04
CA SER A 209 -35.81 0.38 -15.69
C SER A 209 -36.37 -0.65 -14.71
N TRP A 210 -37.30 -1.50 -15.12
CA TRP A 210 -37.74 -2.64 -14.33
C TRP A 210 -36.61 -3.66 -14.13
N THR A 211 -35.87 -3.99 -15.19
CA THR A 211 -34.72 -4.91 -15.14
C THR A 211 -33.60 -4.42 -14.20
N TYR A 212 -33.28 -3.12 -14.21
CA TYR A 212 -32.23 -2.53 -13.37
C TYR A 212 -32.65 -2.35 -11.90
N TRP A 213 -33.87 -1.87 -11.65
CA TRP A 213 -34.32 -1.53 -10.29
C TRP A 213 -34.94 -2.72 -9.54
N VAL A 214 -35.53 -3.69 -10.23
CA VAL A 214 -36.30 -4.79 -9.61
C VAL A 214 -35.57 -6.13 -9.77
N HIS A 215 -35.23 -6.55 -11.00
CA HIS A 215 -34.56 -7.85 -11.21
C HIS A 215 -33.10 -7.83 -10.75
N HIS A 216 -32.35 -6.79 -11.12
CA HIS A 216 -30.94 -6.63 -10.78
C HIS A 216 -30.72 -5.56 -9.70
N LEU A 217 -31.61 -5.41 -8.70
CA LEU A 217 -31.53 -4.51 -7.52
C LEU A 217 -30.41 -3.43 -7.53
N ALA A 218 -30.57 -2.41 -8.38
CA ALA A 218 -29.62 -1.30 -8.58
C ALA A 218 -28.23 -1.70 -9.12
N GLY A 219 -28.20 -2.64 -10.07
CA GLY A 219 -27.03 -3.12 -10.80
C GLY A 219 -26.39 -4.43 -10.29
N THR A 220 -26.98 -5.14 -9.33
CA THR A 220 -26.45 -6.42 -8.84
C THR A 220 -26.49 -7.48 -9.94
N GLY A 221 -25.33 -8.06 -10.28
CA GLY A 221 -25.22 -9.10 -11.31
C GLY A 221 -25.11 -8.59 -12.76
N LEU A 222 -25.14 -7.27 -12.99
CA LEU A 222 -24.85 -6.71 -14.31
C LEU A 222 -23.33 -6.54 -14.51
N GLY A 223 -22.78 -7.18 -15.54
CA GLY A 223 -21.34 -7.18 -15.85
C GLY A 223 -20.60 -8.34 -15.19
N GLU A 224 -19.50 -8.05 -14.49
CA GLU A 224 -18.72 -9.06 -13.78
C GLU A 224 -19.52 -9.73 -12.63
N PRO A 225 -19.19 -11.00 -12.26
CA PRO A 225 -19.75 -11.66 -11.08
C PRO A 225 -19.61 -10.80 -9.81
N SER A 226 -20.66 -10.70 -8.99
CA SER A 226 -20.65 -9.79 -7.85
C SER A 226 -19.71 -10.21 -6.70
N ASP A 227 -19.20 -11.44 -6.70
CA ASP A 227 -18.08 -11.91 -5.86
C ASP A 227 -16.69 -11.60 -6.44
N ALA A 228 -16.55 -11.17 -7.70
CA ALA A 228 -15.25 -10.86 -8.30
C ALA A 228 -14.45 -9.85 -7.46
N VAL A 229 -13.12 -10.05 -7.35
CA VAL A 229 -12.23 -9.22 -6.50
C VAL A 229 -12.24 -7.73 -6.91
N ALA A 230 -12.63 -7.42 -8.15
CA ALA A 230 -12.87 -6.05 -8.59
C ALA A 230 -14.00 -5.32 -7.81
N ASN A 231 -14.97 -6.06 -7.27
CA ASN A 231 -16.02 -5.54 -6.40
C ASN A 231 -15.50 -5.34 -4.97
N GLN A 232 -15.40 -4.09 -4.53
CA GLN A 232 -14.91 -3.69 -3.21
C GLN A 232 -16.04 -3.14 -2.31
N SER A 233 -17.22 -3.76 -2.37
CA SER A 233 -18.32 -3.51 -1.44
C SER A 233 -18.38 -4.55 -0.31
N LEU A 234 -19.15 -4.25 0.75
CA LEU A 234 -19.44 -5.23 1.80
C LEU A 234 -20.18 -6.47 1.24
N HIS A 235 -21.09 -6.26 0.29
CA HIS A 235 -21.80 -7.33 -0.41
C HIS A 235 -20.83 -8.27 -1.14
N GLY A 236 -19.89 -7.73 -1.92
CA GLY A 236 -18.88 -8.55 -2.61
C GLY A 236 -17.99 -9.37 -1.67
N VAL A 237 -17.67 -8.85 -0.47
CA VAL A 237 -16.94 -9.62 0.56
C VAL A 237 -17.78 -10.74 1.16
N LEU A 238 -19.07 -10.51 1.44
CA LEU A 238 -19.95 -11.56 1.96
C LEU A 238 -20.14 -12.69 0.92
N LEU A 239 -20.34 -12.34 -0.36
CA LEU A 239 -20.40 -13.31 -1.45
C LEU A 239 -19.09 -14.12 -1.57
N ARG A 240 -17.91 -13.47 -1.49
CA ARG A 240 -16.60 -14.15 -1.45
C ARG A 240 -16.39 -15.06 -0.23
N ALA A 241 -17.05 -14.76 0.88
CA ALA A 241 -17.09 -15.62 2.06
C ALA A 241 -18.08 -16.80 1.92
N GLY A 242 -18.69 -17.00 0.74
CA GLY A 242 -19.67 -18.06 0.48
C GLY A 242 -21.07 -17.77 1.02
N LEU A 243 -21.32 -16.58 1.58
CA LEU A 243 -22.61 -16.20 2.12
C LEU A 243 -23.51 -15.71 0.98
N ARG A 244 -24.66 -16.34 0.79
CA ARG A 244 -25.65 -15.98 -0.24
C ARG A 244 -27.07 -16.06 0.32
N GLY A 245 -27.97 -15.18 -0.12
CA GLY A 245 -29.40 -15.24 0.22
C GLY A 245 -29.76 -14.70 1.61
N PRO A 246 -30.70 -15.30 2.37
CA PRO A 246 -31.24 -14.69 3.59
C PRO A 246 -30.19 -14.35 4.66
N LEU A 247 -29.16 -15.19 4.83
CA LEU A 247 -28.07 -14.95 5.79
C LEU A 247 -27.15 -13.80 5.37
N GLU A 248 -26.88 -13.68 4.08
CA GLU A 248 -26.10 -12.60 3.47
C GLU A 248 -26.83 -11.26 3.66
N ILE A 249 -28.14 -11.18 3.38
CA ILE A 249 -28.97 -9.99 3.63
C ILE A 249 -29.00 -9.63 5.12
N LEU A 250 -29.19 -10.63 6.00
CA LEU A 250 -29.24 -10.45 7.46
C LEU A 250 -27.94 -9.89 8.05
N LEU A 251 -26.79 -10.15 7.42
CA LEU A 251 -25.49 -9.61 7.82
C LEU A 251 -25.18 -8.28 7.10
N LEU A 252 -25.47 -8.18 5.81
CA LEU A 252 -25.22 -7.00 4.98
C LEU A 252 -25.96 -5.77 5.50
N LEU A 253 -27.26 -5.90 5.79
CA LEU A 253 -28.11 -4.77 6.20
C LEU A 253 -27.59 -4.07 7.48
N PRO A 254 -27.35 -4.75 8.62
CA PRO A 254 -26.82 -4.09 9.81
C PRO A 254 -25.37 -3.58 9.63
N LEU A 255 -24.53 -4.25 8.82
CA LEU A 255 -23.19 -3.75 8.50
C LEU A 255 -23.24 -2.43 7.71
N VAL A 256 -24.06 -2.38 6.66
CA VAL A 256 -24.26 -1.18 5.83
C VAL A 256 -24.88 -0.04 6.64
N VAL A 257 -25.92 -0.31 7.42
CA VAL A 257 -26.54 0.69 8.30
C VAL A 257 -25.53 1.22 9.33
N GLY A 258 -24.74 0.34 9.96
CA GLY A 258 -23.71 0.72 10.92
C GLY A 258 -22.60 1.59 10.31
N VAL A 259 -22.08 1.21 9.14
CA VAL A 259 -21.06 1.98 8.41
C VAL A 259 -21.61 3.34 7.98
N CYS A 260 -22.79 3.40 7.37
CA CYS A 260 -23.41 4.66 6.96
C CYS A 260 -23.71 5.59 8.16
N TRP A 261 -24.19 5.04 9.29
CA TRP A 261 -24.45 5.80 10.51
C TRP A 261 -23.18 6.37 11.15
N LEU A 262 -22.10 5.56 11.25
CA LEU A 262 -20.80 6.01 11.74
C LEU A 262 -20.21 7.09 10.82
N ALA A 263 -20.19 6.82 9.51
CA ALA A 263 -19.63 7.71 8.51
C ALA A 263 -20.39 9.05 8.44
N LEU A 264 -21.72 9.05 8.43
CA LEU A 264 -22.51 10.29 8.44
C LEU A 264 -22.28 11.09 9.73
N ARG A 265 -22.25 10.44 10.90
CA ARG A 265 -21.92 11.13 12.18
C ARG A 265 -20.53 11.77 12.16
N ARG A 266 -19.56 11.12 11.52
CA ARG A 266 -18.18 11.61 11.36
C ARG A 266 -18.08 12.70 10.29
N ALA A 267 -18.69 12.52 9.12
CA ALA A 267 -18.74 13.51 8.04
C ALA A 267 -19.46 14.80 8.45
N VAL A 268 -20.55 14.73 9.22
CA VAL A 268 -21.22 15.91 9.80
C VAL A 268 -20.28 16.68 10.74
N ARG A 269 -19.42 15.98 11.49
CA ARG A 269 -18.39 16.61 12.35
C ARG A 269 -17.35 17.34 11.50
N TYR A 270 -16.77 16.67 10.50
CA TYR A 270 -15.77 17.27 9.60
C TYR A 270 -16.33 18.40 8.73
N ALA A 271 -17.61 18.35 8.36
CA ALA A 271 -18.29 19.43 7.64
C ALA A 271 -18.48 20.68 8.51
N ARG A 272 -18.78 20.52 9.80
CA ARG A 272 -18.89 21.63 10.78
C ARG A 272 -17.52 22.19 11.18
N ASP A 273 -16.50 21.34 11.20
CA ASP A 273 -15.08 21.69 11.39
C ASP A 273 -14.43 22.22 10.10
N GLU A 274 -15.20 22.72 9.13
CA GLU A 274 -14.72 23.31 7.87
C GLU A 274 -13.69 22.46 7.08
N GLN A 275 -13.89 21.14 7.03
CA GLN A 275 -13.12 20.20 6.19
C GLN A 275 -14.02 19.56 5.12
N PRO A 276 -14.50 20.31 4.11
CA PRO A 276 -15.54 19.83 3.20
C PRO A 276 -15.09 18.67 2.31
N LEU A 277 -13.82 18.62 1.87
CA LEU A 277 -13.31 17.45 1.15
C LEU A 277 -13.24 16.19 2.03
N LEU A 278 -12.84 16.33 3.30
CA LEU A 278 -12.77 15.19 4.22
C LEU A 278 -14.17 14.64 4.54
N ALA A 279 -15.15 15.53 4.74
CA ALA A 279 -16.54 15.13 4.90
C ALA A 279 -17.06 14.35 3.67
N ALA A 280 -16.77 14.85 2.46
CA ALA A 280 -17.12 14.17 1.22
C ALA A 280 -16.41 12.82 1.05
N ALA A 281 -15.11 12.72 1.39
CA ALA A 281 -14.35 11.47 1.33
C ALA A 281 -14.88 10.43 2.35
N VAL A 282 -15.20 10.85 3.58
CA VAL A 282 -15.77 9.96 4.62
C VAL A 282 -17.14 9.42 4.20
N THR A 283 -18.02 10.26 3.64
CA THR A 283 -19.31 9.80 3.10
C THR A 283 -19.14 8.95 1.85
N GLY A 284 -18.25 9.32 0.92
CA GLY A 284 -17.95 8.55 -0.28
C GLY A 284 -17.34 7.17 0.00
N CYS A 285 -16.50 7.04 1.04
CA CYS A 285 -16.01 5.73 1.48
C CYS A 285 -17.13 4.84 2.05
N ALA A 286 -18.13 5.42 2.71
CA ALA A 286 -19.33 4.69 3.09
C ALA A 286 -20.20 4.33 1.88
N VAL A 287 -20.27 5.18 0.85
CA VAL A 287 -20.91 4.82 -0.44
C VAL A 287 -20.24 3.58 -1.03
N ILE A 288 -18.90 3.52 -1.13
CA ILE A 288 -18.18 2.33 -1.64
C ILE A 288 -18.53 1.07 -0.85
N ALA A 289 -18.49 1.13 0.49
CA ALA A 289 -18.82 -0.01 1.34
C ALA A 289 -20.30 -0.44 1.22
N ALA A 290 -21.21 0.50 1.01
CA ALA A 290 -22.66 0.31 0.99
C ALA A 290 -23.28 0.04 -0.39
N SER A 291 -22.55 0.29 -1.49
CA SER A 291 -23.02 -0.04 -2.84
C SER A 291 -23.22 -1.55 -3.00
N PRO A 292 -24.19 -2.03 -3.79
CA PRO A 292 -24.32 -3.45 -4.08
C PRO A 292 -23.08 -3.97 -4.83
N VAL A 293 -22.64 -3.25 -5.86
CA VAL A 293 -21.34 -3.41 -6.51
C VAL A 293 -20.54 -2.11 -6.46
N ALA A 294 -19.24 -2.23 -6.23
CA ALA A 294 -18.29 -1.11 -6.16
C ALA A 294 -17.03 -1.45 -6.95
N TRP A 295 -17.15 -1.43 -8.29
CA TRP A 295 -16.08 -1.77 -9.22
C TRP A 295 -14.86 -0.84 -9.12
N GLN A 296 -13.68 -1.30 -9.56
CA GLN A 296 -12.42 -0.55 -9.45
C GLN A 296 -12.50 0.88 -9.99
N HIS A 297 -13.18 1.10 -11.12
CA HIS A 297 -13.37 2.42 -11.72
C HIS A 297 -14.25 3.38 -10.86
N GLN A 298 -15.05 2.86 -9.92
CA GLN A 298 -15.95 3.66 -9.06
C GLN A 298 -15.27 4.14 -7.74
N GLN A 299 -14.12 3.58 -7.37
CA GLN A 299 -13.54 3.69 -6.02
C GLN A 299 -12.82 5.03 -5.73
N LEU A 300 -12.94 6.03 -6.61
CA LEU A 300 -12.31 7.37 -6.52
C LEU A 300 -12.49 8.08 -5.17
N TRP A 301 -13.62 7.84 -4.48
CA TRP A 301 -13.88 8.40 -3.15
C TRP A 301 -12.82 8.04 -2.11
N VAL A 302 -12.21 6.85 -2.21
CA VAL A 302 -11.16 6.39 -1.30
C VAL A 302 -9.87 7.18 -1.52
N LEU A 303 -9.52 7.50 -2.77
CA LEU A 303 -8.38 8.37 -3.07
C LEU A 303 -8.55 9.79 -2.48
N LEU A 304 -9.78 10.32 -2.47
CA LEU A 304 -10.05 11.63 -1.86
C LEU A 304 -9.80 11.65 -0.34
N ALA A 305 -9.74 10.49 0.34
CA ALA A 305 -9.37 10.38 1.75
C ALA A 305 -7.91 10.79 2.05
N VAL A 306 -7.07 10.98 1.02
CA VAL A 306 -5.69 11.48 1.13
C VAL A 306 -5.58 12.83 1.87
N VAL A 307 -6.65 13.61 1.95
CA VAL A 307 -6.74 14.86 2.74
C VAL A 307 -6.67 14.65 4.26
N GLY A 308 -7.00 13.44 4.74
CA GLY A 308 -7.14 13.14 6.17
C GLY A 308 -5.84 13.30 6.96
N ARG A 309 -5.76 14.32 7.82
CA ARG A 309 -4.61 14.52 8.72
C ARG A 309 -4.71 13.56 9.93
N VAL A 310 -3.67 12.75 10.15
CA VAL A 310 -3.57 11.78 11.26
C VAL A 310 -2.26 11.99 12.03
N GLY A 311 -2.33 11.87 13.36
CA GLY A 311 -1.16 11.98 14.25
C GLY A 311 -0.74 13.41 14.59
N LYS A 312 -0.26 13.61 15.83
CA LYS A 312 0.19 14.93 16.34
C LYS A 312 1.58 15.34 15.86
N ARG A 313 2.43 14.38 15.45
CA ARG A 313 3.84 14.61 15.11
C ARG A 313 4.04 14.73 13.60
N SER A 314 5.00 15.55 13.17
CA SER A 314 5.22 15.84 11.74
C SER A 314 5.48 14.60 10.87
N GLY A 315 6.18 13.59 11.40
CA GLY A 315 6.46 12.31 10.74
C GLY A 315 5.32 11.30 10.75
N ASP A 316 4.25 11.51 11.54
CA ASP A 316 3.05 10.68 11.47
C ASP A 316 2.11 11.14 10.35
N ARG A 317 2.12 12.43 10.01
CA ARG A 317 1.17 13.05 9.07
C ARG A 317 1.15 12.43 7.67
N LEU A 318 2.27 11.87 7.23
CA LEU A 318 2.36 11.22 5.92
C LEU A 318 1.80 9.79 5.90
N MET A 319 1.58 9.16 7.07
CA MET A 319 1.13 7.76 7.17
C MET A 319 -0.16 7.52 6.39
N TRP A 320 -1.19 8.33 6.67
CA TRP A 320 -2.48 8.14 6.05
C TRP A 320 -2.52 8.55 4.57
N PRO A 321 -1.98 9.71 4.14
CA PRO A 321 -1.87 10.05 2.72
C PRO A 321 -1.09 9.02 1.90
N VAL A 322 0.03 8.49 2.42
CA VAL A 322 0.82 7.46 1.74
C VAL A 322 0.06 6.14 1.67
N LEU A 323 -0.60 5.71 2.76
CA LEU A 323 -1.40 4.49 2.76
C LEU A 323 -2.50 4.53 1.70
N VAL A 324 -3.28 5.61 1.65
CA VAL A 324 -4.33 5.81 0.63
C VAL A 324 -3.73 5.84 -0.78
N ALA A 325 -2.65 6.59 -1.00
CA ALA A 325 -2.02 6.67 -2.32
C ALA A 325 -1.48 5.31 -2.82
N LEU A 326 -0.86 4.52 -1.94
CA LEU A 326 -0.36 3.17 -2.29
C LEU A 326 -1.52 2.22 -2.60
N VAL A 327 -2.52 2.12 -1.71
CA VAL A 327 -3.69 1.25 -1.88
C VAL A 327 -4.51 1.60 -3.13
N MET A 328 -4.51 2.87 -3.54
CA MET A 328 -5.21 3.33 -4.74
C MET A 328 -4.38 3.23 -6.03
N SER A 329 -3.09 2.88 -5.98
CA SER A 329 -2.20 2.92 -7.17
C SER A 329 -1.47 1.60 -7.46
N LEU A 330 -1.31 0.74 -6.46
CA LEU A 330 -0.58 -0.54 -6.54
C LEU A 330 -1.53 -1.75 -6.45
N THR A 331 -1.04 -2.91 -6.88
CA THR A 331 -1.75 -4.19 -6.78
C THR A 331 -1.63 -4.82 -5.39
N SER A 332 -2.50 -5.78 -5.08
CA SER A 332 -2.44 -6.64 -3.87
C SER A 332 -1.03 -7.20 -3.64
N ASP A 333 -0.43 -7.75 -4.70
CA ASP A 333 0.93 -8.31 -4.79
C ASP A 333 2.06 -7.33 -4.42
N ALA A 334 1.80 -6.03 -4.42
CA ALA A 334 2.75 -5.00 -3.98
C ALA A 334 2.49 -4.53 -2.54
N LEU A 335 1.22 -4.55 -2.12
CA LEU A 335 0.77 -4.08 -0.81
C LEU A 335 1.01 -5.11 0.30
N VAL A 336 0.90 -6.41 0.00
CA VAL A 336 0.87 -7.49 0.99
C VAL A 336 1.68 -8.72 0.49
N PRO A 337 2.46 -9.43 1.32
CA PRO A 337 3.25 -10.59 0.86
C PRO A 337 2.37 -11.73 0.29
N LYS A 338 2.91 -12.53 -0.64
CA LYS A 338 2.27 -13.74 -1.18
C LYS A 338 2.28 -14.88 -0.14
N ILE A 339 1.42 -14.74 0.86
CA ILE A 339 1.16 -15.73 1.91
C ILE A 339 -0.36 -15.90 1.95
N ALA A 340 -0.86 -17.14 1.82
CA ALA A 340 -2.30 -17.40 1.65
C ALA A 340 -3.19 -16.71 2.72
N VAL A 341 -2.75 -16.74 3.98
CA VAL A 341 -3.42 -16.07 5.13
C VAL A 341 -3.55 -14.55 4.96
N LEU A 342 -2.68 -13.93 4.16
CA LEU A 342 -2.65 -12.49 3.92
C LEU A 342 -3.25 -12.07 2.56
N GLY A 343 -3.52 -13.00 1.64
CA GLY A 343 -4.13 -12.71 0.33
C GLY A 343 -5.39 -11.83 0.43
N PRO A 344 -6.39 -12.21 1.26
CA PRO A 344 -7.60 -11.41 1.47
C PRO A 344 -7.35 -9.98 1.99
N LEU A 345 -6.24 -9.73 2.70
CA LEU A 345 -5.87 -8.38 3.15
C LEU A 345 -5.42 -7.49 1.98
N GLY A 346 -4.69 -8.06 1.01
CA GLY A 346 -4.24 -7.36 -0.19
C GLY A 346 -5.36 -7.15 -1.21
N GLU A 347 -6.16 -8.19 -1.43
CA GLU A 347 -7.32 -8.19 -2.34
C GLU A 347 -8.39 -7.18 -1.93
N ASN A 348 -8.69 -7.08 -0.62
CA ASN A 348 -9.73 -6.19 -0.10
C ASN A 348 -9.17 -4.85 0.43
N ALA A 349 -7.91 -4.52 0.11
CA ALA A 349 -7.24 -3.31 0.60
C ALA A 349 -8.01 -2.01 0.29
N PRO A 350 -8.61 -1.81 -0.92
CA PRO A 350 -9.47 -0.64 -1.20
C PRO A 350 -10.67 -0.52 -0.25
N LEU A 351 -11.43 -1.60 -0.03
CA LEU A 351 -12.55 -1.61 0.92
C LEU A 351 -12.08 -1.41 2.37
N ILE A 352 -10.96 -2.01 2.77
CA ILE A 352 -10.39 -1.82 4.10
C ILE A 352 -10.00 -0.35 4.31
N ALA A 353 -9.37 0.31 3.32
CA ALA A 353 -9.10 1.75 3.36
C ALA A 353 -10.40 2.58 3.42
N ALA A 354 -11.45 2.18 2.70
CA ALA A 354 -12.76 2.83 2.78
C ALA A 354 -13.38 2.72 4.19
N LEU A 355 -13.44 1.51 4.78
CA LEU A 355 -13.97 1.26 6.12
C LEU A 355 -13.15 1.96 7.21
N LEU A 356 -11.82 1.97 7.08
CA LEU A 356 -10.92 2.73 7.95
C LEU A 356 -11.21 4.24 7.89
N THR A 357 -11.43 4.81 6.70
CA THR A 357 -11.83 6.21 6.51
C THR A 357 -13.19 6.50 7.18
N ALA A 358 -14.18 5.68 6.83
CA ALA A 358 -15.58 5.84 7.18
C ALA A 358 -15.80 5.76 8.70
N CYS A 359 -15.24 4.73 9.34
CA CYS A 359 -15.59 4.34 10.70
C CYS A 359 -14.47 4.59 11.72
N VAL A 360 -13.22 4.29 11.38
CA VAL A 360 -12.15 4.10 12.37
C VAL A 360 -11.26 5.33 12.55
N ILE A 361 -10.49 5.70 11.53
CA ILE A 361 -9.28 6.54 11.67
C ILE A 361 -9.62 7.92 12.26
N PRO A 362 -9.06 8.31 13.42
CA PRO A 362 -9.40 9.57 14.07
C PRO A 362 -8.68 10.74 13.38
N PHE A 363 -9.25 11.24 12.28
CA PHE A 363 -8.74 12.44 11.61
C PHE A 363 -8.84 13.65 12.53
N MET A 364 -7.78 14.45 12.53
CA MET A 364 -7.59 15.60 13.39
C MET A 364 -8.59 16.73 13.05
N PRO A 365 -9.20 17.39 14.06
CA PRO A 365 -10.00 18.59 13.83
C PRO A 365 -9.12 19.83 13.61
N ARG A 366 -9.64 20.83 12.88
CA ARG A 366 -8.97 22.11 12.66
C ARG A 366 -8.75 22.90 13.94
N THR A 367 -9.56 22.67 14.96
CA THR A 367 -9.43 23.26 16.31
C THR A 367 -8.26 22.70 17.13
N SER A 368 -7.54 21.68 16.64
CA SER A 368 -6.33 21.21 17.33
C SER A 368 -5.17 22.18 17.16
N GLU A 369 -4.50 22.55 18.26
CA GLU A 369 -3.20 23.26 18.24
C GLU A 369 -2.21 22.62 17.26
N THR A 370 -2.19 21.27 17.26
CA THR A 370 -1.31 20.47 16.39
C THR A 370 -1.79 20.35 14.94
N TRP A 371 -2.82 21.11 14.53
CA TRP A 371 -3.35 21.12 13.15
C TRP A 371 -2.42 21.84 12.17
N ASP A 372 -1.94 23.05 12.49
CA ASP A 372 -1.00 23.77 11.60
C ASP A 372 0.44 23.67 12.08
N ARG A 373 0.69 23.60 13.39
CA ARG A 373 2.03 23.40 13.98
C ARG A 373 2.16 21.97 14.54
N PRO A 374 2.57 20.97 13.75
CA PRO A 374 2.78 19.62 14.27
C PRO A 374 3.97 19.57 15.22
N LEU A 375 3.92 18.65 16.19
CA LEU A 375 5.05 18.39 17.07
C LEU A 375 6.25 17.90 16.23
N PRO A 376 7.44 18.52 16.32
CA PRO A 376 8.57 18.19 15.46
C PRO A 376 9.07 16.77 15.76
N SER A 377 9.14 15.93 14.71
CA SER A 377 9.64 14.55 14.82
C SER A 377 11.17 14.51 14.85
N GLY A 378 11.76 15.14 15.88
CA GLY A 378 13.20 15.37 16.06
C GLY A 378 14.07 14.10 15.99
N PRO A 379 15.40 14.25 16.02
CA PRO A 379 16.35 13.19 15.61
C PRO A 379 16.23 11.88 16.41
N LEU A 380 15.76 11.94 17.66
CA LEU A 380 15.57 10.77 18.53
C LEU A 380 14.15 10.15 18.44
N SER A 381 13.21 10.77 17.73
CA SER A 381 11.84 10.28 17.60
C SER A 381 11.77 8.97 16.81
N ARG A 382 11.06 7.96 17.32
CA ARG A 382 10.64 6.80 16.50
C ARG A 382 9.85 7.30 15.27
N PRO A 383 10.21 6.86 14.04
CA PRO A 383 9.36 6.99 12.87
C PRO A 383 7.97 6.38 13.09
N ASN A 384 7.05 6.60 12.15
CA ASN A 384 5.77 5.91 12.17
C ASN A 384 5.95 4.46 11.68
N LEU A 385 5.59 3.46 12.50
CA LEU A 385 5.80 2.05 12.17
C LEU A 385 5.13 1.64 10.85
N MET A 386 3.92 2.14 10.57
CA MET A 386 3.21 1.78 9.35
C MET A 386 3.93 2.34 8.11
N LEU A 387 4.48 3.56 8.16
CA LEU A 387 5.30 4.10 7.07
C LEU A 387 6.56 3.27 6.83
N GLU A 388 7.24 2.82 7.88
CA GLU A 388 8.43 1.98 7.73
C GLU A 388 8.07 0.61 7.14
N LEU A 389 6.98 -0.02 7.61
CA LEU A 389 6.51 -1.30 7.08
C LEU A 389 6.06 -1.19 5.61
N MET A 390 5.32 -0.15 5.24
CA MET A 390 4.92 0.08 3.85
C MET A 390 6.13 0.39 2.95
N LEU A 391 7.10 1.17 3.43
CA LEU A 391 8.35 1.44 2.71
C LEU A 391 9.16 0.15 2.48
N ILE A 392 9.29 -0.69 3.50
CA ILE A 392 9.97 -1.99 3.38
C ILE A 392 9.20 -2.91 2.42
N ARG A 393 7.87 -3.01 2.54
CA ARG A 393 7.04 -3.92 1.73
C ARG A 393 7.01 -3.54 0.25
N VAL A 394 6.81 -2.26 -0.06
CA VAL A 394 6.80 -1.74 -1.44
C VAL A 394 8.22 -1.69 -2.01
N GLY A 395 9.24 -1.38 -1.18
CA GLY A 395 10.65 -1.47 -1.57
C GLY A 395 11.06 -2.90 -1.92
N TYR A 396 10.62 -3.89 -1.14
CA TYR A 396 10.84 -5.32 -1.44
C TYR A 396 10.09 -5.76 -2.71
N TRP A 397 8.83 -5.32 -2.90
CA TRP A 397 8.11 -5.57 -4.15
C TRP A 397 8.85 -4.99 -5.36
N ALA A 398 9.28 -3.73 -5.30
CA ALA A 398 10.03 -3.09 -6.37
C ALA A 398 11.39 -3.78 -6.62
N TYR A 399 12.06 -4.26 -5.57
CA TYR A 399 13.26 -5.08 -5.67
C TYR A 399 13.02 -6.40 -6.42
N SER A 400 12.02 -7.19 -6.00
CA SER A 400 11.65 -8.43 -6.69
C SER A 400 11.19 -8.18 -8.12
N TYR A 401 10.40 -7.12 -8.36
CA TYR A 401 9.90 -6.75 -9.68
C TYR A 401 11.06 -6.40 -10.64
N VAL A 402 11.97 -5.51 -10.23
CA VAL A 402 13.12 -5.12 -11.06
C VAL A 402 14.09 -6.28 -11.27
N ARG A 403 14.36 -7.11 -10.25
CA ARG A 403 15.20 -8.30 -10.41
C ARG A 403 14.59 -9.32 -11.37
N GLY A 404 13.28 -9.57 -11.30
CA GLY A 404 12.55 -10.45 -12.22
C GLY A 404 12.18 -9.82 -13.58
N HIS A 405 12.73 -8.64 -13.90
CA HIS A 405 12.63 -8.00 -15.23
C HIS A 405 14.03 -7.54 -15.73
N ALA A 406 15.11 -7.96 -15.06
CA ALA A 406 16.48 -7.75 -15.55
C ALA A 406 16.76 -8.70 -16.73
N PRO A 407 17.75 -8.41 -17.60
CA PRO A 407 17.98 -9.24 -18.79
C PRO A 407 18.49 -10.64 -18.43
N ASP A 408 17.64 -11.67 -18.58
CA ASP A 408 17.96 -13.09 -18.31
C ASP A 408 18.76 -13.77 -19.44
N GLY A 409 19.51 -13.00 -20.24
CA GLY A 409 20.28 -13.51 -21.38
C GLY A 409 21.51 -14.30 -20.93
N ARG A 410 21.42 -15.63 -21.00
CA ARG A 410 22.48 -16.57 -20.58
C ARG A 410 23.87 -16.20 -21.13
N ASP A 411 24.00 -16.06 -22.45
CA ASP A 411 25.27 -15.73 -23.12
C ASP A 411 25.90 -14.42 -22.61
N LEU A 412 25.07 -13.42 -22.29
CA LEU A 412 25.51 -12.14 -21.75
C LEU A 412 26.00 -12.30 -20.29
N ALA A 413 25.30 -13.11 -19.50
CA ALA A 413 25.62 -13.37 -18.11
C ALA A 413 26.89 -14.23 -17.96
N GLU A 414 27.04 -15.28 -18.77
CA GLU A 414 28.26 -16.10 -18.86
C GLU A 414 29.44 -15.25 -19.40
N GLY A 415 29.20 -14.41 -20.41
CA GLY A 415 30.20 -13.46 -20.93
C GLY A 415 30.65 -12.40 -19.92
N HIS A 416 29.80 -12.01 -18.96
CA HIS A 416 30.21 -11.22 -17.80
C HIS A 416 30.94 -12.04 -16.73
N GLY A 417 30.64 -13.34 -16.60
CA GLY A 417 31.35 -14.29 -15.75
C GLY A 417 32.81 -14.47 -16.19
N GLU A 418 33.02 -14.67 -17.49
CA GLU A 418 34.36 -14.65 -18.08
C GLU A 418 35.11 -13.35 -17.81
N GLN A 419 34.43 -12.19 -17.87
CA GLN A 419 35.08 -10.90 -17.58
C GLN A 419 35.54 -10.81 -16.13
N ILE A 420 34.75 -11.27 -15.16
CA ILE A 420 35.15 -11.31 -13.74
C ILE A 420 36.35 -12.23 -13.55
N LEU A 421 36.33 -13.45 -14.11
CA LEU A 421 37.44 -14.41 -14.02
C LEU A 421 38.73 -13.90 -14.69
N ARG A 422 38.61 -13.16 -15.81
CA ARG A 422 39.74 -12.47 -16.45
C ARG A 422 40.32 -11.41 -15.52
N TRP A 423 39.50 -10.61 -14.82
CA TRP A 423 40.00 -9.66 -13.82
C TRP A 423 40.63 -10.35 -12.60
N GLU A 424 40.03 -11.42 -12.10
CA GLU A 424 40.56 -12.20 -10.97
C GLU A 424 41.90 -12.85 -11.31
N SER A 425 42.07 -13.40 -12.53
CA SER A 425 43.37 -13.93 -12.99
C SER A 425 44.47 -12.85 -13.10
N VAL A 426 44.12 -11.63 -13.54
CA VAL A 426 45.02 -10.46 -13.59
C VAL A 426 45.39 -9.94 -12.20
N LEU A 427 44.51 -10.12 -11.22
CA LEU A 427 44.74 -9.79 -9.80
C LEU A 427 45.39 -10.93 -9.00
N HIS A 428 45.59 -12.10 -9.63
CA HIS A 428 46.04 -13.35 -9.01
C HIS A 428 45.16 -13.79 -7.82
N ILE A 429 43.84 -13.81 -8.07
CA ILE A 429 42.80 -14.36 -7.18
C ILE A 429 42.34 -15.71 -7.76
N ASP A 430 42.40 -16.77 -6.95
CA ASP A 430 42.10 -18.16 -7.36
C ASP A 430 41.37 -18.99 -6.27
N MET A 431 40.87 -18.32 -5.22
CA MET A 431 40.49 -19.00 -3.97
C MET A 431 39.08 -19.62 -3.98
N GLU A 432 38.18 -19.10 -4.80
CA GLU A 432 36.76 -19.44 -4.89
C GLU A 432 36.56 -20.95 -5.08
N HIS A 433 37.24 -21.52 -6.08
CA HIS A 433 37.15 -22.93 -6.44
C HIS A 433 37.68 -23.84 -5.32
N ALA A 434 38.80 -23.45 -4.70
CA ALA A 434 39.38 -24.18 -3.57
C ALA A 434 38.45 -24.20 -2.34
N LEU A 435 37.78 -23.08 -2.05
CA LEU A 435 36.83 -22.96 -0.94
C LEU A 435 35.54 -23.76 -1.20
N ASN A 436 35.01 -23.73 -2.42
CA ASN A 436 33.84 -24.52 -2.82
C ASN A 436 34.11 -26.02 -2.74
N LEU A 437 35.22 -26.52 -3.32
CA LEU A 437 35.59 -27.93 -3.22
C LEU A 437 35.89 -28.37 -1.78
N ALA A 438 36.46 -27.50 -0.93
CA ALA A 438 36.69 -27.83 0.47
C ALA A 438 35.38 -27.97 1.27
N ALA A 439 34.39 -27.12 0.98
CA ALA A 439 33.06 -27.21 1.60
C ALA A 439 32.29 -28.44 1.11
N ALA A 440 32.16 -28.61 -0.22
CA ALA A 440 31.41 -29.71 -0.85
C ALA A 440 31.96 -31.12 -0.55
N ARG A 441 33.25 -31.24 -0.18
CA ARG A 441 33.84 -32.52 0.29
C ARG A 441 33.62 -32.79 1.78
N THR A 442 32.96 -31.88 2.50
CA THR A 442 32.87 -31.87 3.97
C THR A 442 31.40 -31.71 4.40
N PRO A 443 30.60 -32.79 4.51
CA PRO A 443 29.14 -32.70 4.59
C PRO A 443 28.57 -31.84 5.73
N TRP A 444 29.23 -31.77 6.88
CA TRP A 444 28.79 -30.89 7.99
C TRP A 444 29.03 -29.40 7.70
N LEU A 445 30.08 -29.09 6.94
CA LEU A 445 30.48 -27.74 6.56
C LEU A 445 29.64 -27.25 5.37
N GLU A 446 29.39 -28.13 4.40
CA GLU A 446 28.41 -27.95 3.33
C GLU A 446 27.02 -27.59 3.90
N ALA A 447 26.46 -28.46 4.75
CA ALA A 447 25.16 -28.22 5.39
C ALA A 447 25.13 -26.94 6.24
N ALA A 448 26.22 -26.62 6.94
CA ALA A 448 26.34 -25.36 7.68
C ALA A 448 26.38 -24.13 6.75
N CYS A 449 27.08 -24.19 5.61
CA CYS A 449 27.12 -23.12 4.62
C CYS A 449 25.76 -22.93 3.96
N ASN A 450 25.08 -24.01 3.55
CA ASN A 450 23.75 -23.97 2.96
C ASN A 450 22.69 -23.39 3.92
N TYR A 451 22.70 -23.83 5.18
CA TYR A 451 21.80 -23.29 6.22
C TYR A 451 22.10 -21.82 6.54
N TYR A 452 23.37 -21.44 6.60
CA TYR A 452 23.77 -20.05 6.81
C TYR A 452 23.35 -19.16 5.64
N TYR A 453 23.62 -19.61 4.41
CA TYR A 453 23.31 -18.92 3.16
C TYR A 453 21.81 -18.62 3.08
N THR A 454 20.96 -19.61 3.32
CA THR A 454 19.49 -19.45 3.24
C THR A 454 18.89 -18.60 4.37
N THR A 455 19.49 -18.53 5.56
CA THR A 455 18.83 -17.93 6.75
C THR A 455 19.48 -16.65 7.31
N PHE A 456 20.80 -16.58 7.47
CA PHE A 456 21.44 -15.54 8.28
C PHE A 456 21.37 -14.15 7.64
N HIS A 457 21.40 -14.08 6.31
CA HIS A 457 21.42 -12.81 5.57
C HIS A 457 20.08 -12.04 5.65
N PHE A 458 18.95 -12.71 5.89
CA PHE A 458 17.68 -12.05 6.24
C PHE A 458 17.55 -11.84 7.75
N LEU A 459 17.84 -12.87 8.55
CA LEU A 459 17.55 -12.87 9.98
C LEU A 459 18.31 -11.78 10.75
N VAL A 460 19.61 -11.60 10.49
CA VAL A 460 20.45 -10.66 11.24
C VAL A 460 20.13 -9.19 10.92
N PRO A 461 20.03 -8.74 9.64
CA PRO A 461 19.65 -7.36 9.34
C PRO A 461 18.25 -6.99 9.83
N LEU A 462 17.26 -7.89 9.71
CA LEU A 462 15.90 -7.64 10.20
C LEU A 462 15.86 -7.53 11.74
N SER A 463 16.55 -8.43 12.44
CA SER A 463 16.67 -8.39 13.91
C SER A 463 17.36 -7.11 14.38
N LEU A 464 18.41 -6.69 13.66
CA LEU A 464 19.17 -5.47 13.99
C LEU A 464 18.35 -4.20 13.69
N LEU A 465 17.60 -4.16 12.58
CA LEU A 465 16.64 -3.08 12.28
C LEU A 465 15.54 -2.97 13.34
N ALA A 466 14.96 -4.10 13.77
CA ALA A 466 13.94 -4.12 14.83
C ALA A 466 14.51 -3.63 16.18
N TRP A 467 15.69 -4.12 16.58
CA TRP A 467 16.37 -3.65 17.77
C TRP A 467 16.72 -2.16 17.70
N LEU A 468 17.20 -1.67 16.56
CA LEU A 468 17.48 -0.25 16.33
C LEU A 468 16.20 0.60 16.42
N TYR A 469 15.09 0.17 15.81
CA TYR A 469 13.81 0.88 15.87
C TYR A 469 13.28 1.00 17.32
N LEU A 470 13.42 -0.07 18.10
CA LEU A 470 12.99 -0.11 19.49
C LEU A 470 13.93 0.66 20.43
N ARG A 471 15.25 0.52 20.30
CA ARG A 471 16.25 0.99 21.29
C ARG A 471 17.07 2.20 20.86
N ARG A 472 17.23 2.48 19.56
CA ARG A 472 18.12 3.53 19.00
C ARG A 472 17.51 4.26 17.78
N PRO A 473 16.37 4.97 17.90
CA PRO A 473 15.61 5.43 16.73
C PRO A 473 16.35 6.44 15.83
N GLY A 474 17.23 7.27 16.40
CA GLY A 474 18.08 8.18 15.62
C GLY A 474 19.16 7.47 14.81
N THR A 475 19.69 6.34 15.31
CA THR A 475 20.59 5.47 14.54
C THR A 475 19.80 4.73 13.46
N TYR A 476 18.64 4.15 13.81
CA TYR A 476 17.74 3.48 12.87
C TYR A 476 17.48 4.30 11.61
N ARG A 477 17.04 5.56 11.76
CA ARG A 477 16.76 6.46 10.63
C ARG A 477 17.96 6.59 9.67
N LYS A 478 19.17 6.77 10.22
CA LYS A 478 20.40 6.95 9.44
C LYS A 478 20.81 5.66 8.73
N THR A 479 20.88 4.56 9.47
CA THR A 479 21.39 3.28 8.96
C THR A 479 20.39 2.61 8.02
N ARG A 480 19.07 2.67 8.30
CA ARG A 480 18.02 2.20 7.38
C ARG A 480 18.05 2.96 6.06
N THR A 481 18.28 4.28 6.08
CA THR A 481 18.42 5.08 4.85
C THR A 481 19.65 4.66 4.04
N ALA A 482 20.78 4.40 4.69
CA ALA A 482 21.98 3.87 4.00
C ALA A 482 21.74 2.49 3.38
N LEU A 483 21.02 1.60 4.08
CA LEU A 483 20.64 0.28 3.56
C LEU A 483 19.73 0.40 2.33
N SER A 484 18.73 1.30 2.37
CA SER A 484 17.88 1.58 1.22
C SER A 484 18.68 2.04 -0.01
N PHE A 485 19.68 2.91 0.16
CA PHE A 485 20.54 3.30 -0.95
C PHE A 485 21.43 2.15 -1.44
N ALA A 486 21.99 1.34 -0.56
CA ALA A 486 22.81 0.18 -0.95
C ALA A 486 22.01 -0.83 -1.80
N THR A 487 20.78 -1.17 -1.38
CA THR A 487 19.90 -2.06 -2.15
C THR A 487 19.44 -1.45 -3.48
N LEU A 488 19.19 -0.13 -3.55
CA LEU A 488 18.86 0.55 -4.81
C LEU A 488 20.04 0.60 -5.78
N LEU A 489 21.27 0.79 -5.28
CA LEU A 489 22.48 0.73 -6.09
C LEU A 489 22.76 -0.70 -6.58
N ALA A 490 22.51 -1.72 -5.77
CA ALA A 490 22.61 -3.12 -6.19
C ALA A 490 21.62 -3.48 -7.30
N LEU A 491 20.37 -2.99 -7.23
CA LEU A 491 19.38 -3.17 -8.31
C LEU A 491 19.83 -2.55 -9.64
N ILE A 492 20.52 -1.40 -9.60
CA ILE A 492 21.13 -0.80 -10.79
C ILE A 492 22.24 -1.71 -11.32
N GLY A 493 23.07 -2.29 -10.44
CA GLY A 493 24.06 -3.31 -10.79
C GLY A 493 23.44 -4.52 -11.50
N PHE A 494 22.51 -5.22 -10.86
CA PHE A 494 21.86 -6.42 -11.42
C PHE A 494 21.17 -6.16 -12.77
N TYR A 495 20.60 -4.97 -12.98
CA TYR A 495 19.88 -4.65 -14.21
C TYR A 495 20.81 -4.35 -15.40
N PHE A 496 21.98 -3.74 -15.17
CA PHE A 496 22.93 -3.34 -16.22
C PHE A 496 24.14 -4.27 -16.36
N TYR A 497 24.39 -5.13 -15.37
CA TYR A 497 25.46 -6.14 -15.38
C TYR A 497 24.92 -7.48 -14.85
N PRO A 498 24.01 -8.16 -15.59
CA PRO A 498 23.62 -9.53 -15.27
C PRO A 498 24.87 -10.42 -15.38
N LEU A 499 25.16 -11.19 -14.34
CA LEU A 499 26.40 -11.95 -14.15
C LEU A 499 26.07 -13.39 -13.75
N ALA A 500 26.57 -14.37 -14.51
CA ALA A 500 26.48 -15.77 -14.16
C ALA A 500 27.39 -16.09 -12.95
N PRO A 501 26.83 -16.59 -11.83
CA PRO A 501 27.60 -16.98 -10.65
C PRO A 501 28.45 -18.23 -10.94
N PRO A 502 29.52 -18.52 -10.16
CA PRO A 502 30.48 -19.58 -10.44
C PRO A 502 29.85 -20.96 -10.72
N ARG A 503 28.79 -21.33 -10.00
CA ARG A 503 28.06 -22.60 -10.15
C ARG A 503 27.26 -22.76 -11.45
N LEU A 504 27.01 -21.68 -12.19
CA LEU A 504 26.32 -21.70 -13.49
C LEU A 504 27.30 -21.52 -14.67
N MET A 505 28.60 -21.36 -14.41
CA MET A 505 29.61 -21.23 -15.48
C MET A 505 29.99 -22.60 -16.04
N PRO A 506 29.87 -22.83 -17.37
CA PRO A 506 30.21 -24.11 -17.97
C PRO A 506 31.70 -24.44 -17.86
N GLY A 507 32.02 -25.72 -17.64
CA GLY A 507 33.40 -26.25 -17.68
C GLY A 507 34.31 -25.91 -16.48
N LEU A 508 33.88 -25.06 -15.54
CA LEU A 508 34.74 -24.61 -14.42
C LEU A 508 34.77 -25.53 -13.20
N GLY A 509 33.94 -26.59 -13.16
CA GLY A 509 33.98 -27.61 -12.11
C GLY A 509 33.54 -27.16 -10.71
N TYR A 510 32.84 -26.03 -10.59
CA TYR A 510 32.14 -25.62 -9.37
C TYR A 510 30.95 -26.54 -9.06
N ILE A 511 30.60 -26.64 -7.78
CA ILE A 511 29.48 -27.45 -7.27
C ILE A 511 28.45 -26.52 -6.63
N ASP A 512 27.19 -26.54 -7.11
CA ASP A 512 26.07 -25.92 -6.39
C ASP A 512 25.70 -26.80 -5.18
N THR A 513 26.27 -26.47 -4.02
CA THR A 513 25.95 -27.18 -2.77
C THR A 513 24.55 -26.83 -2.25
N ALA A 514 23.99 -25.69 -2.64
CA ALA A 514 22.76 -25.15 -2.07
C ALA A 514 21.49 -25.78 -2.68
N HIS A 515 21.57 -26.20 -3.95
CA HIS A 515 20.44 -26.78 -4.69
C HIS A 515 20.76 -28.16 -5.30
N GLY A 516 22.01 -28.64 -5.18
CA GLY A 516 22.46 -29.90 -5.79
C GLY A 516 22.76 -29.77 -7.29
N PRO A 517 23.06 -30.89 -7.99
CA PRO A 517 23.34 -30.89 -9.42
C PRO A 517 22.16 -30.31 -10.21
N GLN A 518 22.40 -29.21 -10.93
CA GLN A 518 21.38 -28.54 -11.74
C GLN A 518 21.48 -28.98 -13.20
N ASP A 519 20.35 -29.28 -13.81
CA ASP A 519 20.26 -29.38 -15.26
C ASP A 519 20.23 -27.95 -15.84
N LEU A 520 21.18 -27.63 -16.72
CA LEU A 520 21.26 -26.28 -17.32
C LEU A 520 20.27 -26.06 -18.47
N GLU A 521 19.41 -27.04 -18.76
CA GLU A 521 18.27 -26.95 -19.68
C GLU A 521 16.91 -26.87 -18.94
N ASP A 522 16.73 -27.55 -17.79
CA ASP A 522 15.53 -27.46 -16.93
C ASP A 522 15.83 -27.57 -15.40
N PRO A 523 16.22 -26.46 -14.73
CA PRO A 523 16.73 -26.50 -13.34
C PRO A 523 15.68 -26.25 -12.23
N ASP A 524 15.61 -27.15 -11.23
CA ASP A 524 14.83 -26.97 -10.00
C ASP A 524 15.64 -26.26 -8.89
N PHE A 525 15.15 -25.08 -8.48
CA PHE A 525 15.63 -24.29 -7.35
C PHE A 525 14.57 -24.07 -6.24
N GLY A 526 13.37 -24.63 -6.39
CA GLY A 526 12.25 -24.52 -5.45
C GLY A 526 11.51 -23.18 -5.38
N ALA A 527 10.28 -23.24 -4.85
CA ALA A 527 9.23 -22.20 -4.90
C ALA A 527 9.49 -20.84 -4.22
N LEU A 528 10.66 -20.62 -3.60
CA LEU A 528 11.10 -19.29 -3.15
C LEU A 528 12.12 -18.64 -4.10
N THR A 529 12.70 -19.43 -5.00
CA THR A 529 13.87 -19.11 -5.83
C THR A 529 13.49 -19.00 -7.31
N GLU A 530 12.45 -19.72 -7.75
CA GLU A 530 11.75 -19.59 -9.04
C GLU A 530 11.43 -18.13 -9.42
N ILE A 531 11.14 -17.28 -8.42
CA ILE A 531 10.77 -15.86 -8.61
C ILE A 531 12.02 -14.93 -8.57
N SER A 532 13.22 -15.46 -8.81
CA SER A 532 14.46 -14.72 -8.68
C SER A 532 15.45 -14.98 -9.82
N ASN A 533 15.74 -13.94 -10.62
CA ASN A 533 16.80 -13.97 -11.64
C ASN A 533 18.11 -14.43 -11.00
N GLN A 534 18.70 -15.48 -11.56
CA GLN A 534 19.85 -16.20 -11.02
C GLN A 534 21.18 -15.59 -11.48
N TYR A 535 21.16 -14.89 -12.61
CA TYR A 535 22.23 -14.07 -13.16
C TYR A 535 22.37 -12.71 -12.41
N ALA A 536 22.02 -12.65 -11.14
CA ALA A 536 22.04 -11.45 -10.30
C ALA A 536 23.17 -11.52 -9.24
N ALA A 537 24.38 -11.91 -9.66
CA ALA A 537 25.51 -12.12 -8.76
C ALA A 537 26.22 -10.81 -8.35
N MET A 538 26.49 -9.90 -9.29
CA MET A 538 27.17 -8.62 -9.01
C MET A 538 26.15 -7.48 -8.80
N PRO A 539 26.17 -6.74 -7.68
CA PRO A 539 27.01 -6.88 -6.49
C PRO A 539 26.38 -7.76 -5.39
N SER A 540 27.19 -8.47 -4.60
CA SER A 540 26.68 -9.37 -3.56
C SER A 540 25.99 -8.63 -2.42
N LEU A 541 24.65 -8.68 -2.40
CA LEU A 541 23.85 -8.15 -1.29
C LEU A 541 24.00 -8.97 0.00
N HIS A 542 24.39 -10.24 -0.08
CA HIS A 542 24.75 -11.04 1.09
C HIS A 542 25.90 -10.40 1.87
N VAL A 543 27.01 -10.09 1.18
CA VAL A 543 28.17 -9.38 1.75
C VAL A 543 27.81 -7.94 2.09
N GLY A 544 27.00 -7.27 1.26
CA GLY A 544 26.54 -5.90 1.52
C GLY A 544 25.76 -5.76 2.84
N TRP A 545 24.71 -6.56 3.04
CA TRP A 545 23.87 -6.48 4.24
C TRP A 545 24.60 -6.93 5.51
N SER A 546 25.52 -7.89 5.39
CA SER A 546 26.38 -8.31 6.52
C SER A 546 27.44 -7.27 6.89
N LEU A 547 28.04 -6.58 5.91
CA LEU A 547 28.91 -5.43 6.13
C LEU A 547 28.15 -4.24 6.73
N TRP A 548 26.92 -3.99 6.28
CA TRP A 548 26.04 -2.98 6.89
C TRP A 548 25.80 -3.32 8.38
N CYS A 549 25.53 -4.58 8.71
CA CYS A 549 25.40 -5.02 10.10
C CYS A 549 26.69 -4.78 10.91
N ALA A 550 27.86 -5.06 10.33
CA ALA A 550 29.15 -4.78 10.94
C ALA A 550 29.32 -3.28 11.27
N VAL A 551 29.08 -2.40 10.29
CA VAL A 551 29.13 -0.93 10.47
C VAL A 551 28.17 -0.47 11.56
N VAL A 552 26.93 -0.98 11.55
CA VAL A 552 25.92 -0.69 12.59
C VAL A 552 26.41 -1.11 13.97
N ILE A 553 26.96 -2.32 14.11
CA ILE A 553 27.50 -2.84 15.38
C ILE A 553 28.61 -1.92 15.90
N PHE A 554 29.57 -1.54 15.06
CA PHE A 554 30.67 -0.64 15.43
C PHE A 554 30.17 0.74 15.87
N LEU A 555 29.10 1.25 15.26
CA LEU A 555 28.45 2.52 15.63
C LEU A 555 27.71 2.46 16.98
N VAL A 556 27.12 1.32 17.36
CA VAL A 556 26.28 1.21 18.57
C VAL A 556 26.97 0.64 19.80
N THR A 557 28.14 -0.01 19.67
CA THR A 557 28.89 -0.56 20.81
C THR A 557 30.38 -0.24 20.78
N ARG A 558 30.97 -0.14 21.99
CA ARG A 558 32.42 -0.03 22.22
C ARG A 558 33.05 -1.34 22.74
N ARG A 559 32.25 -2.38 23.02
CA ARG A 559 32.76 -3.67 23.52
C ARG A 559 33.54 -4.39 22.42
N ARG A 560 34.85 -4.62 22.64
CA ARG A 560 35.77 -5.18 21.63
C ARG A 560 35.31 -6.53 21.08
N TRP A 561 34.81 -7.44 21.93
CA TRP A 561 34.32 -8.76 21.50
C TRP A 561 33.08 -8.67 20.60
N ILE A 562 32.14 -7.75 20.87
CA ILE A 562 30.96 -7.56 20.00
C ILE A 562 31.39 -6.97 18.64
N ARG A 563 32.41 -6.10 18.62
CA ARG A 563 33.01 -5.61 17.37
C ARG A 563 33.74 -6.72 16.61
N ALA A 564 34.43 -7.64 17.30
CA ALA A 564 35.04 -8.81 16.66
C ALA A 564 33.98 -9.72 16.01
N LEU A 565 32.89 -10.04 16.71
CA LEU A 565 31.74 -10.77 16.12
C LEU A 565 31.10 -10.00 14.95
N GLY A 566 30.97 -8.68 15.08
CA GLY A 566 30.44 -7.82 14.02
C GLY A 566 31.33 -7.80 12.76
N ALA A 567 32.65 -7.87 12.91
CA ALA A 567 33.60 -7.98 11.80
C ALA A 567 33.68 -9.40 11.22
N LEU A 568 33.53 -10.43 12.06
CA LEU A 568 33.47 -11.83 11.63
C LEU A 568 32.24 -12.11 10.75
N TYR A 569 31.12 -11.41 10.98
CA TYR A 569 29.87 -11.65 10.24
C TYR A 569 30.00 -11.47 8.70
N PRO A 570 30.50 -10.33 8.16
CA PRO A 570 30.73 -10.22 6.71
C PRO A 570 31.85 -11.12 6.19
N LEU A 571 32.89 -11.41 7.00
CA LEU A 571 33.96 -12.34 6.59
C LEU A 571 33.43 -13.77 6.40
N LEU A 572 32.64 -14.25 7.37
CA LEU A 572 31.95 -15.54 7.29
C LEU A 572 30.92 -15.55 6.16
N THR A 573 30.17 -14.46 5.95
CA THR A 573 29.23 -14.36 4.83
C THR A 573 29.95 -14.42 3.48
N THR A 574 31.11 -13.74 3.35
CA THR A 574 31.95 -13.77 2.13
C THR A 574 32.50 -15.17 1.87
N TYR A 575 33.00 -15.85 2.90
CA TYR A 575 33.39 -17.27 2.79
C TYR A 575 32.23 -18.15 2.33
N VAL A 576 31.06 -18.05 2.97
CA VAL A 576 29.89 -18.89 2.68
C VAL A 576 29.44 -18.75 1.22
N VAL A 577 29.38 -17.53 0.67
CA VAL A 577 28.89 -17.34 -0.71
C VAL A 577 29.84 -17.84 -1.80
N MET A 578 31.16 -17.86 -1.52
CA MET A 578 32.14 -18.52 -2.40
C MET A 578 32.10 -20.04 -2.19
N ALA A 579 31.96 -20.50 -0.94
CA ALA A 579 31.86 -21.92 -0.60
C ALA A 579 30.62 -22.60 -1.22
N THR A 580 29.50 -21.90 -1.36
CA THR A 580 28.31 -22.38 -2.09
C THR A 580 28.34 -22.04 -3.59
N ALA A 581 29.46 -21.52 -4.12
CA ALA A 581 29.64 -21.10 -5.52
C ALA A 581 28.54 -20.13 -6.05
N ASN A 582 27.96 -19.33 -5.16
CA ASN A 582 26.89 -18.38 -5.47
C ASN A 582 27.41 -16.97 -5.81
N HIS A 583 28.66 -16.64 -5.48
CA HIS A 583 29.30 -15.35 -5.77
C HIS A 583 30.82 -15.49 -5.96
N TYR A 584 31.43 -14.60 -6.75
CA TYR A 584 32.88 -14.39 -6.85
C TYR A 584 33.40 -13.47 -5.73
N LEU A 585 34.71 -13.39 -5.47
CA LEU A 585 35.25 -12.40 -4.52
C LEU A 585 35.03 -10.97 -5.02
N LEU A 586 35.10 -10.71 -6.33
CA LEU A 586 34.77 -9.38 -6.85
C LEU A 586 33.30 -8.97 -6.61
N ASP A 587 32.35 -9.90 -6.53
CA ASP A 587 30.95 -9.59 -6.13
C ASP A 587 30.88 -9.07 -4.69
N ALA A 588 31.72 -9.61 -3.81
CA ALA A 588 31.84 -9.19 -2.41
C ALA A 588 32.42 -7.78 -2.32
N VAL A 589 33.39 -7.44 -3.18
CA VAL A 589 33.93 -6.08 -3.32
C VAL A 589 32.86 -5.12 -3.83
N GLY A 590 32.09 -5.51 -4.86
CA GLY A 590 30.92 -4.75 -5.32
C GLY A 590 29.90 -4.50 -4.21
N GLY A 591 29.60 -5.54 -3.41
CA GLY A 591 28.74 -5.47 -2.23
C GLY A 591 29.23 -4.45 -1.19
N ALA A 592 30.54 -4.39 -0.96
CA ALA A 592 31.14 -3.38 -0.08
C ALA A 592 31.04 -1.95 -0.65
N ILE A 593 31.25 -1.78 -1.96
CA ILE A 593 31.18 -0.49 -2.67
C ILE A 593 29.77 0.11 -2.59
N VAL A 594 28.71 -0.68 -2.86
CA VAL A 594 27.32 -0.15 -2.79
C VAL A 594 26.90 0.23 -1.37
N VAL A 595 27.41 -0.47 -0.35
CA VAL A 595 27.16 -0.12 1.07
C VAL A 595 27.90 1.15 1.48
N GLY A 596 29.19 1.28 1.14
CA GLY A 596 29.97 2.50 1.40
C GLY A 596 29.33 3.72 0.73
N THR A 597 28.92 3.57 -0.52
CA THR A 597 28.21 4.60 -1.29
C THR A 597 26.84 4.91 -0.67
N GLY A 598 26.09 3.90 -0.21
CA GLY A 598 24.82 4.09 0.47
C GLY A 598 24.93 4.88 1.78
N PHE A 599 25.96 4.62 2.59
CA PHE A 599 26.27 5.43 3.76
C PHE A 599 26.69 6.87 3.41
N TRP A 600 27.48 7.05 2.35
CA TRP A 600 27.89 8.37 1.85
C TRP A 600 26.69 9.20 1.36
N LEU A 601 25.81 8.64 0.54
CA LEU A 601 24.58 9.31 0.07
C LEU A 601 23.64 9.68 1.24
N ALA A 602 23.44 8.77 2.19
CA ALA A 602 22.65 9.05 3.39
C ALA A 602 23.24 10.19 4.24
N HIS A 603 24.57 10.29 4.30
CA HIS A 603 25.28 11.36 5.01
C HIS A 603 25.20 12.72 4.30
N LEU A 604 25.31 12.74 2.97
CA LEU A 604 25.09 13.96 2.16
C LEU A 604 23.67 14.51 2.35
N ILE A 605 22.65 13.63 2.30
CA ILE A 605 21.25 14.02 2.48
C ILE A 605 20.95 14.51 3.90
N ALA A 606 21.64 13.97 4.91
CA ALA A 606 21.56 14.51 6.28
C ALA A 606 22.13 15.94 6.33
N ARG A 607 23.39 16.13 5.91
CA ARG A 607 24.06 17.45 5.87
C ARG A 607 23.29 18.49 5.06
N ALA A 608 22.66 18.09 3.95
CA ALA A 608 21.84 18.97 3.13
C ALA A 608 20.58 19.46 3.85
N LYS A 609 19.97 18.63 4.71
CA LYS A 609 18.81 19.02 5.54
C LYS A 609 19.22 19.91 6.70
N ASP A 610 20.32 19.56 7.38
CA ASP A 610 20.83 20.32 8.53
C ASP A 610 21.17 21.78 8.11
N ARG A 611 21.72 21.97 6.90
CA ARG A 611 21.99 23.30 6.29
C ARG A 611 20.76 24.12 5.87
N HIS A 612 19.56 23.52 5.86
CA HIS A 612 18.31 24.20 5.49
C HIS A 612 17.28 24.14 6.63
N ALA A 613 17.70 23.81 7.84
CA ALA A 613 16.92 24.12 9.03
C ALA A 613 16.90 25.64 9.20
N PRO A 614 15.72 26.29 9.33
CA PRO A 614 15.68 27.70 9.69
C PRO A 614 16.24 27.86 11.10
N GLU A 615 17.04 28.91 11.32
CA GLU A 615 17.44 29.32 12.66
C GLU A 615 16.18 29.64 13.48
N GLU A 616 16.10 29.12 14.70
CA GLU A 616 15.10 29.59 15.65
C GLU A 616 15.51 31.01 16.07
N PRO A 617 14.59 32.00 16.01
CA PRO A 617 14.95 33.38 16.33
C PRO A 617 15.37 33.46 17.80
N GLU A 618 16.58 33.95 18.05
CA GLU A 618 17.09 34.15 19.40
C GLU A 618 16.11 35.01 20.20
N THR A 619 15.59 34.47 21.30
CA THR A 619 14.86 35.26 22.28
C THR A 619 15.83 36.23 22.94
N PRO A 620 15.63 37.56 22.85
CA PRO A 620 16.57 38.51 23.43
C PRO A 620 16.65 38.34 24.95
N GLU A 621 17.79 37.90 25.45
CA GLU A 621 18.05 37.93 26.89
C GLU A 621 18.17 39.37 27.40
N GLY A 622 17.55 39.67 28.54
CA GLY A 622 17.95 40.82 29.34
C GLY A 622 17.50 42.22 28.90
N ALA A 623 16.24 42.40 28.48
CA ALA A 623 15.61 43.73 28.64
C ALA A 623 15.50 44.02 30.15
N GLY A 624 16.22 45.04 30.64
CA GLY A 624 16.56 45.18 32.06
C GLY A 624 15.41 45.56 33.00
N SER A 625 15.51 45.10 34.25
CA SER A 625 14.72 45.59 35.39
C SER A 625 15.47 46.74 36.09
N PRO A 626 14.80 47.81 36.54
CA PRO A 626 15.47 49.01 37.06
C PRO A 626 16.14 48.78 38.43
N SER A 627 17.32 49.36 38.62
CA SER A 627 18.12 49.23 39.84
C SER A 627 17.60 50.08 41.00
N GLY A 628 17.25 49.44 42.12
CA GLY A 628 17.17 50.10 43.43
C GLY A 628 18.57 50.40 44.01
N PRO A 629 18.68 51.23 45.07
CA PRO A 629 19.97 51.69 45.59
C PRO A 629 20.82 50.57 46.21
N LYS A 630 22.14 50.78 46.22
CA LYS A 630 23.09 50.00 47.03
C LYS A 630 23.09 50.52 48.47
N ASP A 631 23.11 49.61 49.43
CA ASP A 631 23.58 49.88 50.78
C ASP A 631 24.85 49.04 51.09
N THR A 632 25.60 49.43 52.12
CA THR A 632 27.02 49.05 52.26
C THR A 632 27.39 48.38 53.58
N GLY A 633 28.32 47.42 53.52
CA GLY A 633 28.96 46.76 54.66
C GLY A 633 28.39 45.35 54.93
N SER A 634 29.10 44.30 55.34
CA SER A 634 30.51 44.02 55.73
C SER A 634 30.60 43.44 57.15
N ALA A 635 30.96 42.15 57.23
CA ALA A 635 31.41 41.42 58.42
C ALA A 635 30.41 41.19 59.57
N GLY A 636 30.59 40.06 60.28
CA GLY A 636 29.83 39.67 61.48
C GLY A 636 29.73 38.16 61.63
N GLU A 637 30.27 37.61 62.71
CA GLU A 637 30.18 36.18 63.06
C GLU A 637 29.15 35.93 64.17
N ALA A 638 28.59 34.71 64.17
CA ALA A 638 28.25 33.89 65.34
C ALA A 638 27.04 34.20 66.28
N LYS A 639 26.42 33.09 66.69
CA LYS A 639 25.71 32.78 67.96
C LYS A 639 24.26 33.24 68.25
N ASP A 640 23.43 32.19 68.42
CA ASP A 640 22.65 31.82 69.61
C ASP A 640 21.62 32.75 70.29
N ALA A 641 20.40 32.19 70.40
CA ALA A 641 19.54 32.16 71.60
C ALA A 641 18.71 33.40 72.07
N ALA A 642 17.49 33.48 71.52
CA ALA A 642 16.21 33.29 72.25
C ALA A 642 15.63 34.35 73.26
N VAL A 643 14.40 34.05 73.70
CA VAL A 643 13.61 34.54 74.87
C VAL A 643 12.66 35.76 74.68
N GLU A 644 11.35 35.50 74.88
CA GLU A 644 10.20 36.38 75.27
C GLU A 644 9.90 37.66 74.45
N GLY A 645 8.70 38.28 74.40
CA GLY A 645 7.33 38.10 74.95
C GLY A 645 6.43 39.28 74.44
N SER A 646 5.17 39.55 74.81
CA SER A 646 4.10 38.83 75.53
C SER A 646 2.75 39.61 75.39
N GLY A 647 1.57 38.95 75.48
CA GLY A 647 0.21 39.55 75.33
C GLY A 647 -0.22 39.84 73.87
N GLY A 648 -1.50 39.97 73.48
CA GLY A 648 -2.85 39.90 74.10
C GLY A 648 -3.86 40.34 73.00
N ASP A 649 -5.16 39.99 72.96
CA ASP A 649 -6.09 39.47 73.97
C ASP A 649 -7.19 38.55 73.36
N HIS A 650 -8.10 38.03 74.19
CA HIS A 650 -9.22 37.09 73.88
C HIS A 650 -10.48 37.76 73.28
N PRO A 651 -11.59 37.04 72.91
CA PRO A 651 -11.93 35.60 73.00
C PRO A 651 -12.24 34.97 71.59
N GLU A 652 -13.01 33.90 71.30
CA GLU A 652 -14.01 33.09 72.05
C GLU A 652 -14.22 31.64 71.48
N GLU A 653 -15.42 31.07 71.66
CA GLU A 653 -15.89 29.67 71.58
C GLU A 653 -16.50 29.24 70.20
N GLU A 654 -16.80 27.98 69.84
CA GLU A 654 -16.56 26.58 70.31
C GLU A 654 -16.81 25.63 69.09
N GLY A 655 -16.39 24.36 69.00
CA GLY A 655 -15.53 23.52 69.83
C GLY A 655 -15.57 22.02 69.41
N ARG A 656 -14.46 21.28 69.62
CA ARG A 656 -14.33 19.79 69.73
C ARG A 656 -14.66 18.90 68.48
N GLU A 657 -14.17 17.67 68.29
CA GLU A 657 -13.05 16.81 68.76
C GLU A 657 -12.99 15.58 67.78
N ALA A 658 -11.94 14.78 67.57
CA ALA A 658 -10.57 14.69 68.11
C ALA A 658 -9.56 14.16 67.03
N ALA A 659 -8.73 13.15 67.37
CA ALA A 659 -7.55 12.63 66.63
C ALA A 659 -7.22 11.16 67.10
N PRO A 660 -6.05 10.50 66.87
CA PRO A 660 -5.04 10.52 65.78
C PRO A 660 -4.41 9.11 65.40
N ALA A 661 -3.38 9.12 64.53
CA ALA A 661 -2.14 8.28 64.57
C ALA A 661 -2.17 6.74 64.29
N ALA A 662 -1.08 6.04 63.89
CA ALA A 662 0.17 6.39 63.17
C ALA A 662 1.01 5.12 62.78
N ALA A 663 2.06 5.32 61.94
CA ALA A 663 3.33 4.56 61.85
C ALA A 663 3.45 3.22 61.06
N GLU A 664 4.71 2.82 60.84
CA GLU A 664 5.32 1.81 59.93
C GLU A 664 6.15 0.77 60.76
N PRO A 665 7.01 -0.17 60.27
CA PRO A 665 7.23 -0.76 58.92
C PRO A 665 7.53 -2.31 58.87
N ALA A 666 7.86 -2.82 57.66
CA ALA A 666 8.92 -3.82 57.34
C ALA A 666 8.82 -5.39 57.56
N ARG A 667 8.76 -6.10 56.41
CA ARG A 667 9.58 -7.28 55.95
C ARG A 667 9.43 -8.72 56.54
N ALA A 668 9.88 -9.67 55.69
CA ALA A 668 10.17 -11.11 55.90
C ALA A 668 9.00 -12.13 55.93
N ALA A 669 9.25 -13.46 55.90
CA ALA A 669 9.61 -14.28 54.72
C ALA A 669 9.71 -15.82 55.02
N VAL A 670 9.14 -16.67 54.13
CA VAL A 670 9.49 -18.10 53.82
C VAL A 670 9.08 -19.27 54.78
N ALA A 671 8.56 -20.36 54.18
CA ALA A 671 8.46 -21.79 54.64
C ALA A 671 7.48 -22.19 55.79
N ALA A 672 7.00 -23.45 55.97
CA ALA A 672 6.76 -24.63 55.09
C ALA A 672 5.99 -25.78 55.84
N GLY A 673 5.52 -26.84 55.15
CA GLY A 673 4.90 -28.10 55.69
C GLY A 673 3.39 -28.25 55.35
N GLN A 674 2.85 -29.31 54.72
CA GLN A 674 2.76 -30.78 55.00
C GLN A 674 1.70 -31.15 56.08
N ALA A 675 0.86 -32.19 55.97
CA ALA A 675 0.73 -33.34 55.03
C ALA A 675 -0.79 -33.65 54.74
N ASP A 676 -1.25 -34.12 53.57
CA ASP A 676 -1.28 -35.48 52.96
C ASP A 676 -2.43 -36.42 53.41
N GLU A 677 -3.24 -36.95 52.47
CA GLU A 677 -3.56 -38.40 52.35
C GLU A 677 -4.40 -38.82 51.10
N THR A 678 -4.22 -40.08 50.66
CA THR A 678 -5.07 -40.96 49.78
C THR A 678 -5.09 -40.87 48.22
N LYS A 679 -5.39 -42.03 47.62
CA LYS A 679 -5.49 -42.46 46.18
C LYS A 679 -6.42 -43.71 46.13
N PRO A 680 -6.85 -44.29 44.97
CA PRO A 680 -6.80 -43.87 43.54
C PRO A 680 -8.23 -43.65 42.98
N GLY A 681 -8.56 -43.53 41.67
CA GLY A 681 -7.77 -43.45 40.42
C GLY A 681 -8.10 -44.56 39.38
N VAL A 682 -8.81 -44.22 38.29
CA VAL A 682 -9.14 -45.09 37.13
C VAL A 682 -8.81 -44.36 35.80
N ARG A 683 -8.48 -45.08 34.72
CA ARG A 683 -8.00 -44.52 33.43
C ARG A 683 -8.52 -45.29 32.21
N ALA A 684 -9.12 -44.59 31.25
CA ALA A 684 -9.50 -45.09 29.91
C ALA A 684 -9.81 -43.90 28.96
N THR A 685 -9.88 -44.05 27.63
CA THR A 685 -8.79 -44.33 26.65
C THR A 685 -9.26 -43.88 25.26
N VAL A 686 -8.35 -43.63 24.32
CA VAL A 686 -8.67 -43.19 22.94
C VAL A 686 -9.08 -44.39 22.06
N PRO A 687 -10.12 -44.29 21.20
CA PRO A 687 -10.45 -45.33 20.23
C PRO A 687 -9.61 -45.25 18.95
N ARG A 688 -9.05 -46.39 18.51
CA ARG A 688 -8.43 -46.58 17.17
C ARG A 688 -8.42 -48.06 16.79
N GLN A 689 -9.28 -48.48 15.86
CA GLN A 689 -9.42 -49.86 15.33
C GLN A 689 -10.07 -49.83 13.93
N SER A 690 -9.93 -50.83 13.06
CA SER A 690 -8.80 -51.75 12.76
C SER A 690 -9.07 -52.51 11.44
N ARG A 691 -8.02 -53.08 10.84
CA ARG A 691 -8.01 -53.80 9.55
C ARG A 691 -8.85 -55.09 9.49
N SER A 692 -9.13 -55.55 8.27
CA SER A 692 -9.15 -56.97 7.88
C SER A 692 -8.34 -57.18 6.58
N SER A 693 -7.94 -58.43 6.31
CA SER A 693 -7.28 -58.92 5.07
C SER A 693 -8.29 -59.76 4.25
N ALA A 694 -8.01 -60.39 3.09
CA ALA A 694 -6.73 -60.69 2.40
C ALA A 694 -6.87 -60.74 0.85
N ALA A 695 -5.78 -61.17 0.19
CA ALA A 695 -5.48 -61.27 -1.24
C ALA A 695 -6.55 -61.82 -2.21
N ASP A 696 -6.46 -61.40 -3.49
CA ASP A 696 -6.04 -62.30 -4.59
C ASP A 696 -5.44 -61.50 -5.80
N GLU A 697 -5.08 -62.18 -6.89
CA GLU A 697 -4.24 -61.70 -8.02
C GLU A 697 -4.92 -60.82 -9.13
N ALA A 698 -4.07 -60.35 -10.07
CA ALA A 698 -4.32 -59.96 -11.48
C ALA A 698 -4.35 -58.47 -11.91
N GLU A 699 -3.46 -58.14 -12.86
CA GLU A 699 -3.59 -57.08 -13.90
C GLU A 699 -4.52 -57.55 -15.05
N PRO A 700 -4.88 -56.73 -16.07
CA PRO A 700 -4.44 -55.37 -16.41
C PRO A 700 -5.59 -54.36 -16.66
N GLY A 701 -5.26 -53.12 -17.06
CA GLY A 701 -6.22 -52.23 -17.72
C GLY A 701 -5.79 -50.76 -17.77
N ALA A 702 -5.57 -50.24 -18.97
CA ALA A 702 -5.42 -48.81 -19.24
C ALA A 702 -6.27 -48.44 -20.46
N GLU A 703 -7.05 -47.36 -20.37
CA GLU A 703 -7.37 -46.47 -21.51
C GLU A 703 -8.14 -45.21 -21.05
N GLU A 704 -8.02 -44.19 -21.89
CA GLU A 704 -8.75 -42.92 -22.12
C GLU A 704 -9.83 -42.37 -21.14
N GLY A 705 -9.99 -41.04 -21.04
CA GLY A 705 -9.26 -40.01 -21.78
C GLY A 705 -9.76 -38.58 -21.55
N ALA A 706 -9.15 -37.62 -22.25
CA ALA A 706 -9.49 -36.21 -22.22
C ALA A 706 -9.44 -35.62 -23.65
N ALA A 707 -10.42 -34.79 -24.01
CA ALA A 707 -10.53 -34.18 -25.33
C ALA A 707 -10.64 -32.65 -25.25
N ALA A 708 -9.87 -31.96 -26.10
CA ALA A 708 -9.79 -30.50 -26.19
C ALA A 708 -10.78 -29.93 -27.24
N PRO A 709 -11.10 -28.61 -27.20
CA PRO A 709 -12.16 -28.04 -28.04
C PRO A 709 -11.73 -27.81 -29.50
N SER A 710 -12.74 -27.74 -30.37
CA SER A 710 -12.60 -27.54 -31.82
C SER A 710 -12.60 -26.07 -32.24
N ALA A 711 -12.03 -25.79 -33.41
CA ALA A 711 -12.11 -24.49 -34.09
C ALA A 711 -12.58 -24.68 -35.55
N GLY A 712 -13.53 -23.84 -35.99
CA GLY A 712 -13.79 -23.59 -37.41
C GLY A 712 -13.05 -22.32 -37.87
N GLY A 713 -12.95 -22.01 -39.16
CA GLY A 713 -13.49 -22.73 -40.32
C GLY A 713 -13.92 -21.75 -41.42
N GLN A 714 -13.17 -21.67 -42.53
CA GLN A 714 -13.50 -20.89 -43.73
C GLN A 714 -13.11 -21.63 -45.02
N PRO A 715 -13.67 -21.26 -46.19
CA PRO A 715 -13.82 -22.17 -47.34
C PRO A 715 -12.67 -22.13 -48.36
N PRO A 716 -12.62 -23.10 -49.31
CA PRO A 716 -11.53 -23.24 -50.28
C PRO A 716 -11.81 -22.64 -51.67
N GLU A 717 -10.75 -22.23 -52.38
CA GLU A 717 -10.77 -22.00 -53.84
C GLU A 717 -9.49 -22.52 -54.54
N GLY A 718 -9.61 -22.85 -55.83
CA GLY A 718 -8.57 -22.51 -56.81
C GLY A 718 -7.25 -23.31 -56.87
N GLY A 719 -7.29 -24.65 -56.96
CA GLY A 719 -6.07 -25.45 -57.19
C GLY A 719 -5.46 -25.33 -58.61
N ARG A 720 -4.12 -25.49 -58.73
CA ARG A 720 -3.42 -25.77 -60.01
C ARG A 720 -2.31 -26.81 -59.82
N ARG A 721 -2.10 -27.64 -60.85
CA ARG A 721 -1.07 -28.70 -60.91
C ARG A 721 0.27 -28.17 -61.45
N ALA A 722 1.38 -28.68 -60.94
CA ALA A 722 2.64 -28.88 -61.66
C ALA A 722 3.31 -30.19 -61.14
N PRO A 723 4.12 -30.91 -61.95
CA PRO A 723 4.48 -32.30 -61.65
C PRO A 723 5.89 -32.49 -61.06
N ALA A 724 6.11 -33.66 -60.45
CA ALA A 724 7.45 -34.20 -60.18
C ALA A 724 8.15 -34.66 -61.48
N PRO A 725 9.46 -34.92 -61.44
CA PRO A 725 9.87 -36.34 -61.40
C PRO A 725 11.06 -36.64 -60.47
N ARG A 726 11.13 -37.92 -60.04
CA ARG A 726 12.27 -38.87 -59.94
C ARG A 726 13.69 -38.33 -59.57
N GLU A 727 14.50 -39.08 -58.81
CA GLU A 727 14.44 -40.53 -58.49
C GLU A 727 14.26 -40.81 -57.00
#